data_AF-A0A076IS64-F1
#
_entry.id   AF-A0A076IS64-F1
#
_cell.length_a   1.000
_cell.length_b   1.000
_cell.length_c   1.000
_cell.angle_alpha   90.00
_cell.angle_beta   90.00
_cell.angle_gamma   90.00
#
_symmetry.space_group_name_H-M   'P 1'
#
loop_
_entity.id
_entity.type
_entity.pdbx_description
1 polymer ?
#
loop_
_entity_poly.entity_id
_entity_poly.type
_entity_poly.pdbx_seq_one_letter_code
_entity_poly.pdbx_strand_id
1 'polypeptide(L)'
;MKKILYTMMGVGMLFAATSCEDFLDTSSPSEADVDFVFSEASTARAALYNAYEKWRGNAGVHSNGVFYDLVVCGSDAERHPEAYASQIARHVPENLYGYSDATFTKKGPSNYTISQYGNAKGTWESLYAIIATTNTLISAVEGSSAFAGFATQDGPSELSQIYGEAVALRATCYHELIRFYGDIPHQLQAGEEASEITPRDVIAEYHINKLKEVEPLMFRAGESSGIDKTFMTRTYVQGLIARMALMEGGYQTRRSDFGNDYYKDLDGNVLSFEKAGETSATQCFYGRRTDWEKFYKIAETYLTSAVNNSGTTALQVNDPRSSDKKTFGNPYQYVFQQMMDETIADENVYEIPETRGKQGERPYAFGRPSSGGGSAAYPCKNYGQSRFHAVYYYGDFDPNDMRRDVTCTVTGSTGDGSEKIIPFTMGSVANNGGIALNKWDENRQANPWVIKSRQAGINTPYMRFSDIILMLAEVKAALGDDASAKQYLSMVRNRAFASTSEANVDGFISKCGSVLDAVLEERKLEFGGEGIRRYDLIRNNKLGAAIDNFHKRTSTMISDLKSKGYHTFDNGNTISSYIWVKKVNPADFGVSYRLTTTCTDKTNPVLFPGWRGQNDDWASVASSNGTSTKNLTAGNITNLAIKGLFEYIDPNGSEAKALEADGYTKQPWGAKIAELENEYNSYVFNGYVAGEAPIYLIPYHPDVIKNSNGVLTNGYGFGQE
;
A
#
# COMPACT_ATOMS: atom_id res chain seq x y z
N MET A 1 2.80 79.07 -57.75
CA MET A 1 2.83 78.32 -56.47
C MET A 1 1.64 77.35 -56.47
N LYS A 2 1.92 76.03 -56.53
CA LYS A 2 1.00 74.85 -56.43
C LYS A 2 1.50 73.62 -57.23
N LYS A 3 2.72 73.63 -57.79
CA LYS A 3 3.33 72.46 -58.47
C LYS A 3 4.77 72.12 -58.06
N ILE A 4 5.25 72.62 -56.92
CA ILE A 4 6.60 72.31 -56.37
C ILE A 4 6.49 71.97 -54.86
N LEU A 5 5.42 71.26 -54.47
CA LEU A 5 5.30 70.74 -53.10
C LEU A 5 5.09 69.21 -53.05
N TYR A 6 5.00 68.54 -54.21
CA TYR A 6 4.80 67.09 -54.29
C TYR A 6 6.07 66.30 -54.61
N THR A 7 7.23 66.97 -54.76
CA THR A 7 8.51 66.30 -55.07
C THR A 7 9.46 66.22 -53.86
N MET A 8 9.12 66.83 -52.72
CA MET A 8 9.88 66.68 -51.45
C MET A 8 9.11 65.92 -50.35
N MET A 9 8.09 65.15 -50.74
CA MET A 9 7.40 64.20 -49.86
C MET A 9 7.46 62.76 -50.41
N GLY A 10 8.34 62.52 -51.39
CA GLY A 10 8.57 61.22 -52.03
C GLY A 10 9.96 60.62 -51.78
N VAL A 11 10.80 61.23 -50.95
CA VAL A 11 12.17 60.73 -50.63
C VAL A 11 12.33 60.39 -49.13
N GLY A 12 11.32 60.69 -48.29
CA GLY A 12 11.25 60.25 -46.89
C GLY A 12 10.42 58.98 -46.64
N MET A 13 9.91 58.34 -47.70
CA MET A 13 9.04 57.16 -47.66
C MET A 13 9.63 55.97 -48.44
N LEU A 14 10.97 55.89 -48.51
CA LEU A 14 11.69 54.81 -49.24
C LEU A 14 12.70 54.05 -48.37
N PHE A 15 12.61 54.16 -47.04
CA PHE A 15 13.45 53.38 -46.10
C PHE A 15 12.67 52.62 -45.02
N ALA A 16 11.38 52.33 -45.23
CA ALA A 16 10.54 51.64 -44.23
C ALA A 16 9.86 50.37 -44.75
N ALA A 17 10.51 49.62 -45.65
CA ALA A 17 10.01 48.33 -46.11
C ALA A 17 11.15 47.35 -46.45
N THR A 18 12.03 47.10 -45.47
CA THR A 18 12.61 45.77 -45.29
C THR A 18 12.18 45.30 -43.92
N SER A 19 10.93 44.82 -43.86
CA SER A 19 10.46 43.99 -42.77
C SER A 19 11.31 42.71 -42.79
N CYS A 20 12.37 42.71 -41.99
CA CYS A 20 12.96 41.46 -41.54
C CYS A 20 11.93 40.80 -40.63
N GLU A 21 11.19 39.81 -41.12
CA GLU A 21 10.33 38.99 -40.25
C GLU A 21 11.15 38.29 -39.14
N ASP A 22 12.45 38.06 -39.35
CA ASP A 22 13.37 37.47 -38.38
C ASP A 22 13.71 38.34 -37.15
N PHE A 23 13.28 39.61 -37.07
CA PHE A 23 13.57 40.47 -35.90
C PHE A 23 12.46 40.43 -34.83
N LEU A 24 11.28 39.87 -35.16
CA LEU A 24 10.17 39.73 -34.22
C LEU A 24 10.03 38.32 -33.63
N ASP A 25 10.73 37.33 -34.19
CA ASP A 25 10.94 36.01 -33.57
C ASP A 25 12.17 36.04 -32.66
N THR A 26 12.11 36.87 -31.62
CA THR A 26 12.98 36.69 -30.46
C THR A 26 12.34 35.63 -29.57
N SER A 27 12.69 34.36 -29.74
CA SER A 27 12.44 33.34 -28.71
C SER A 27 13.15 33.76 -27.42
N SER A 28 12.46 33.81 -26.29
CA SER A 28 13.11 34.04 -25.01
C SER A 28 14.18 32.95 -24.82
N PRO A 29 15.46 33.27 -24.55
CA PRO A 29 16.51 32.26 -24.27
C PRO A 29 16.22 31.38 -23.05
N SER A 30 15.12 31.66 -22.32
CA SER A 30 14.63 30.90 -21.17
C SER A 30 13.44 29.97 -21.49
N GLU A 31 12.93 29.97 -22.72
CA GLU A 31 11.92 29.01 -23.17
C GLU A 31 12.63 27.91 -23.95
N ALA A 32 12.87 26.78 -23.28
CA ALA A 32 13.23 25.56 -23.97
C ALA A 32 12.01 25.14 -24.81
N ASP A 33 12.10 25.22 -26.13
CA ASP A 33 11.03 24.71 -26.99
C ASP A 33 10.91 23.17 -26.85
N VAL A 34 9.75 22.64 -27.22
CA VAL A 34 9.42 21.21 -27.06
C VAL A 34 10.41 20.31 -27.80
N ASP A 35 10.87 20.74 -28.97
CA ASP A 35 11.85 19.98 -29.76
C ASP A 35 13.21 19.95 -29.07
N PHE A 36 13.63 21.04 -28.41
CA PHE A 36 14.87 21.12 -27.64
C PHE A 36 14.80 20.25 -26.38
N VAL A 37 13.70 20.28 -25.62
CA VAL A 37 13.55 19.47 -24.39
C VAL A 37 13.62 17.97 -24.68
N PHE A 38 13.14 17.55 -25.86
CA PHE A 38 13.13 16.14 -26.28
C PHE A 38 14.14 15.79 -27.38
N SER A 39 15.04 16.72 -27.71
CA SER A 39 16.11 16.48 -28.69
C SER A 39 17.10 15.41 -28.24
N GLU A 40 17.32 15.28 -26.93
CA GLU A 40 18.25 14.31 -26.34
C GLU A 40 17.68 13.69 -25.04
N ALA A 41 18.13 12.48 -24.71
CA ALA A 41 17.61 11.73 -23.55
C ALA A 41 17.88 12.42 -22.19
N SER A 42 18.91 13.26 -22.11
CA SER A 42 19.33 13.93 -20.86
C SER A 42 18.31 14.99 -20.40
N THR A 43 17.82 15.83 -21.31
CA THR A 43 16.82 16.87 -21.04
C THR A 43 15.44 16.27 -20.77
N ALA A 44 15.05 15.24 -21.55
CA ALA A 44 13.81 14.50 -21.33
C ALA A 44 13.79 13.78 -19.96
N ARG A 45 14.92 13.19 -19.55
CA ARG A 45 15.06 12.56 -18.22
C ARG A 45 14.92 13.56 -17.08
N ALA A 46 15.48 14.76 -17.20
CA ALA A 46 15.36 15.80 -16.18
C ALA A 46 13.91 16.22 -15.96
N ALA A 47 13.11 16.32 -17.04
CA ALA A 47 11.70 16.65 -16.95
C ALA A 47 10.87 15.51 -16.30
N LEU A 48 11.17 14.25 -16.62
CA LEU A 48 10.57 13.08 -15.98
C LEU A 48 10.89 12.98 -14.48
N TYR A 49 12.09 13.37 -14.04
CA TYR A 49 12.43 13.41 -12.62
C TYR A 49 11.52 14.34 -11.81
N ASN A 50 11.00 15.42 -12.40
CA ASN A 50 10.02 16.25 -11.73
C ASN A 50 8.72 15.49 -11.42
N ALA A 51 8.26 14.65 -12.36
CA ALA A 51 7.07 13.82 -12.17
C ALA A 51 7.29 12.74 -11.10
N TYR A 52 8.45 12.06 -11.12
CA TYR A 52 8.81 11.11 -10.06
C TYR A 52 8.96 11.78 -8.70
N GLU A 53 9.51 12.99 -8.63
CA GLU A 53 9.63 13.73 -7.37
C GLU A 53 8.26 14.12 -6.81
N LYS A 54 7.28 14.47 -7.66
CA LYS A 54 5.90 14.69 -7.23
C LYS A 54 5.25 13.40 -6.72
N TRP A 55 5.47 12.27 -7.41
CA TRP A 55 4.99 10.96 -6.98
C TRP A 55 5.57 10.55 -5.64
N ARG A 56 6.91 10.56 -5.54
CA ARG A 56 7.69 10.23 -4.34
C ARG A 56 7.39 11.17 -3.16
N GLY A 57 7.24 12.47 -3.43
CA GLY A 57 6.93 13.49 -2.43
C GLY A 57 5.49 13.40 -1.91
N ASN A 58 4.57 12.81 -2.68
CA ASN A 58 3.18 12.62 -2.29
C ASN A 58 2.95 11.29 -1.57
N ALA A 59 3.42 11.22 -0.33
CA ALA A 59 3.20 10.07 0.55
C ALA A 59 1.71 9.71 0.75
N GLY A 60 0.76 10.60 0.44
CA GLY A 60 -0.67 10.39 0.65
C GLY A 60 -1.28 9.23 -0.14
N VAL A 61 -0.60 8.74 -1.18
CA VAL A 61 -1.09 7.64 -2.04
C VAL A 61 -0.42 6.31 -1.68
N HIS A 62 0.82 6.35 -1.17
CA HIS A 62 1.64 5.15 -1.04
C HIS A 62 2.25 4.95 0.34
N SER A 63 2.16 5.89 1.29
CA SER A 63 2.88 5.83 2.58
C SER A 63 2.17 6.46 3.78
N ASN A 64 1.10 7.23 3.59
CA ASN A 64 0.23 7.85 4.62
C ASN A 64 -1.05 8.36 3.93
N GLY A 65 -1.81 9.30 4.53
CA GLY A 65 -2.94 9.98 3.89
C GLY A 65 -4.02 9.00 3.47
N VAL A 66 -4.48 9.06 2.22
CA VAL A 66 -5.47 8.11 1.69
C VAL A 66 -4.96 6.66 1.72
N PHE A 67 -3.64 6.42 1.63
CA PHE A 67 -3.12 5.07 1.84
C PHE A 67 -3.48 4.54 3.24
N TYR A 68 -3.33 5.39 4.26
CA TYR A 68 -3.73 5.06 5.62
C TYR A 68 -5.26 4.96 5.74
N ASP A 69 -5.94 6.02 5.33
CA ASP A 69 -7.36 6.22 5.59
C ASP A 69 -8.25 5.25 4.79
N LEU A 70 -7.75 4.67 3.69
CA LEU A 70 -8.56 3.86 2.77
C LEU A 70 -7.90 2.55 2.33
N VAL A 71 -6.59 2.55 2.06
CA VAL A 71 -5.95 1.44 1.32
C VAL A 71 -5.51 0.32 2.23
N VAL A 72 -4.88 0.63 3.36
CA VAL A 72 -4.23 -0.36 4.22
C VAL A 72 -5.16 -1.07 5.20
N CYS A 73 -6.25 -0.42 5.61
CA CYS A 73 -7.22 -0.92 6.60
C CYS A 73 -8.54 -1.32 5.93
N GLY A 74 -9.44 -1.96 6.68
CA GLY A 74 -10.79 -2.29 6.22
C GLY A 74 -10.89 -3.66 5.55
N SER A 75 -10.21 -4.64 6.14
CA SER A 75 -10.26 -6.04 5.72
C SER A 75 -10.51 -6.96 6.92
N ASP A 76 -10.56 -8.26 6.68
CA ASP A 76 -10.58 -9.29 7.73
C ASP A 76 -9.21 -9.50 8.42
N ALA A 77 -8.19 -8.72 8.07
CA ALA A 77 -6.86 -8.73 8.68
C ALA A 77 -6.50 -7.39 9.34
N GLU A 78 -6.64 -6.28 8.61
CA GLU A 78 -6.15 -4.96 9.02
C GLU A 78 -7.23 -4.00 9.50
N ARG A 79 -6.89 -3.24 10.55
CA ARG A 79 -7.75 -2.25 11.17
C ARG A 79 -7.03 -0.98 11.59
N HIS A 80 -7.80 0.08 11.82
CA HIS A 80 -7.32 1.32 12.43
C HIS A 80 -7.12 1.16 13.96
N PRO A 81 -6.09 1.81 14.54
CA PRO A 81 -5.80 1.76 15.96
C PRO A 81 -6.74 2.63 16.80
N GLU A 82 -7.21 3.75 16.27
CA GLU A 82 -8.01 4.72 17.02
C GLU A 82 -9.44 4.25 17.28
N ALA A 83 -10.04 4.83 18.33
CA ALA A 83 -11.44 4.61 18.64
C ALA A 83 -12.31 5.18 17.53
N TYR A 84 -13.34 4.45 17.13
CA TYR A 84 -14.21 4.79 16.02
C TYR A 84 -14.67 6.26 16.03
N ALA A 85 -15.23 6.70 17.16
CA ALA A 85 -15.79 8.04 17.31
C ALA A 85 -14.75 9.17 17.23
N SER A 86 -13.46 8.87 17.38
CA SER A 86 -12.39 9.88 17.35
C SER A 86 -11.95 10.25 15.93
N GLN A 87 -12.14 9.37 14.95
CA GLN A 87 -11.64 9.57 13.57
C GLN A 87 -12.57 8.99 12.49
N ILE A 88 -13.88 9.23 12.58
CA ILE A 88 -14.88 8.65 11.65
C ILE A 88 -14.54 8.84 10.18
N ALA A 89 -13.99 10.01 9.81
CA ALA A 89 -13.60 10.30 8.44
C ALA A 89 -12.53 9.34 7.87
N ARG A 90 -11.78 8.64 8.73
CA ARG A 90 -10.74 7.66 8.37
C ARG A 90 -11.20 6.22 8.52
N HIS A 91 -12.27 5.94 9.25
CA HIS A 91 -12.79 4.59 9.44
C HIS A 91 -13.70 4.11 8.29
N VAL A 92 -13.91 4.93 7.25
CA VAL A 92 -14.66 4.57 6.03
C VAL A 92 -14.39 3.15 5.53
N PRO A 93 -13.14 2.69 5.37
CA PRO A 93 -12.89 1.37 4.80
C PRO A 93 -13.33 0.22 5.69
N GLU A 94 -13.39 0.45 7.00
CA GLU A 94 -13.85 -0.52 7.98
C GLU A 94 -15.33 -0.40 8.24
N ASN A 95 -15.99 0.73 7.96
CA ASN A 95 -17.38 0.94 8.37
C ASN A 95 -18.38 0.99 7.21
N LEU A 96 -17.91 1.21 5.98
CA LEU A 96 -18.76 1.30 4.78
C LEU A 96 -19.92 2.30 4.93
N TYR A 97 -19.62 3.44 5.57
CA TYR A 97 -20.57 4.51 5.89
C TYR A 97 -21.72 4.08 6.82
N GLY A 98 -21.51 3.09 7.69
CA GLY A 98 -22.52 2.64 8.64
C GLY A 98 -22.93 3.72 9.64
N TYR A 99 -22.01 4.24 10.47
CA TYR A 99 -22.23 5.47 11.24
C TYR A 99 -21.41 6.63 10.67
N SER A 100 -22.07 7.77 10.46
CA SER A 100 -21.47 8.92 9.77
C SER A 100 -21.12 10.07 10.72
N ASP A 101 -21.32 9.88 12.04
CA ASP A 101 -21.07 10.90 13.05
C ASP A 101 -20.62 10.30 14.40
N ALA A 102 -19.88 11.09 15.18
CA ALA A 102 -19.22 10.61 16.41
C ALA A 102 -20.21 10.29 17.55
N THR A 103 -21.47 10.68 17.41
CA THR A 103 -22.52 10.40 18.39
C THR A 103 -23.31 9.13 18.07
N PHE A 104 -23.00 8.44 16.96
CA PHE A 104 -23.68 7.22 16.52
C PHE A 104 -25.18 7.41 16.29
N THR A 105 -25.60 8.61 15.86
CA THR A 105 -27.01 8.95 15.62
C THR A 105 -27.37 9.03 14.15
N LYS A 106 -26.39 9.21 13.27
CA LYS A 106 -26.56 9.30 11.81
C LYS A 106 -25.89 8.13 11.10
N LYS A 107 -26.52 7.68 10.02
CA LYS A 107 -26.06 6.54 9.22
C LYS A 107 -26.08 6.85 7.73
N GLY A 108 -25.26 6.12 6.98
CA GLY A 108 -25.25 6.17 5.53
C GLY A 108 -24.45 7.33 4.93
N PRO A 109 -24.10 7.22 3.63
CA PRO A 109 -23.25 8.17 2.92
C PRO A 109 -23.86 9.59 2.84
N SER A 110 -25.19 9.71 2.84
CA SER A 110 -25.89 11.00 2.75
C SER A 110 -25.72 11.89 3.99
N ASN A 111 -25.33 11.28 5.13
CA ASN A 111 -25.10 11.99 6.38
C ASN A 111 -23.61 12.24 6.66
N TYR A 112 -22.72 11.81 5.75
CA TYR A 112 -21.29 11.97 5.91
C TYR A 112 -20.86 13.41 5.58
N THR A 113 -20.14 14.06 6.50
CA THR A 113 -19.61 15.40 6.28
C THR A 113 -18.36 15.35 5.42
N ILE A 114 -18.50 15.72 4.15
CA ILE A 114 -17.48 15.47 3.12
C ILE A 114 -16.25 16.36 3.33
N SER A 115 -16.47 17.60 3.79
CA SER A 115 -15.41 18.56 4.11
C SER A 115 -14.45 18.12 5.22
N GLN A 116 -14.81 17.11 6.03
CA GLN A 116 -13.92 16.58 7.07
C GLN A 116 -12.81 15.70 6.51
N TYR A 117 -12.89 15.28 5.24
CA TYR A 117 -11.95 14.35 4.65
C TYR A 117 -10.86 15.04 3.79
N GLY A 118 -10.09 15.93 4.41
CA GLY A 118 -9.10 16.75 3.70
C GLY A 118 -7.98 15.98 2.98
N ASN A 119 -7.64 14.77 3.44
CA ASN A 119 -6.63 13.92 2.79
C ASN A 119 -7.05 13.49 1.38
N ALA A 120 -8.34 13.23 1.16
CA ALA A 120 -8.88 12.91 -0.16
C ALA A 120 -8.63 14.06 -1.16
N LYS A 121 -8.96 15.30 -0.77
CA LYS A 121 -8.70 16.50 -1.58
C LYS A 121 -7.22 16.62 -1.95
N GLY A 122 -6.32 16.52 -0.97
CA GLY A 122 -4.88 16.61 -1.22
C GLY A 122 -4.37 15.52 -2.16
N THR A 123 -4.87 14.29 -2.03
CA THR A 123 -4.54 13.19 -2.94
C THR A 123 -5.07 13.43 -4.36
N TRP A 124 -6.30 13.93 -4.51
CA TRP A 124 -6.86 14.31 -5.82
C TRP A 124 -5.97 15.34 -6.53
N GLU A 125 -5.70 16.47 -5.85
CA GLU A 125 -4.89 17.57 -6.39
C GLU A 125 -3.49 17.08 -6.78
N SER A 126 -2.89 16.23 -5.97
CA SER A 126 -1.55 15.71 -6.21
C SER A 126 -1.49 14.72 -7.39
N LEU A 127 -2.47 13.83 -7.53
CA LEU A 127 -2.53 12.88 -8.64
C LEU A 127 -2.76 13.61 -9.98
N TYR A 128 -3.67 14.57 -10.04
CA TYR A 128 -3.88 15.38 -11.24
C TYR A 128 -2.69 16.29 -11.57
N ALA A 129 -1.93 16.76 -10.57
CA ALA A 129 -0.69 17.50 -10.82
C ALA A 129 0.41 16.62 -11.46
N ILE A 130 0.50 15.35 -11.07
CA ILE A 130 1.40 14.37 -11.71
C ILE A 130 0.91 14.09 -13.14
N ILE A 131 -0.38 13.84 -13.32
CA ILE A 131 -1.00 13.62 -14.64
C ILE A 131 -0.69 14.79 -15.58
N ALA A 132 -0.90 16.03 -15.15
CA ALA A 132 -0.61 17.22 -15.95
C ALA A 132 0.87 17.27 -16.38
N THR A 133 1.79 16.94 -15.47
CA THR A 133 3.23 16.88 -15.77
C THR A 133 3.53 15.78 -16.80
N THR A 134 2.97 14.59 -16.62
CA THR A 134 3.15 13.49 -17.58
C THR A 134 2.49 13.76 -18.93
N ASN A 135 1.36 14.47 -18.98
CA ASN A 135 0.72 14.87 -20.23
C ASN A 135 1.64 15.78 -21.04
N THR A 136 2.27 16.78 -20.41
CA THR A 136 3.27 17.62 -21.07
C THR A 136 4.40 16.79 -21.68
N LEU A 137 4.93 15.80 -20.95
CA LEU A 137 6.01 14.94 -21.45
C LEU A 137 5.56 14.05 -22.61
N ILE A 138 4.38 13.43 -22.47
CA ILE A 138 3.83 12.50 -23.46
C ILE A 138 3.51 13.23 -24.75
N SER A 139 2.78 14.36 -24.68
CA SER A 139 2.41 15.14 -25.87
C SER A 139 3.66 15.68 -26.58
N ALA A 140 4.69 16.04 -25.83
CA ALA A 140 5.96 16.49 -26.40
C ALA A 140 6.70 15.38 -27.16
N VAL A 141 6.80 14.19 -26.58
CA VAL A 141 7.39 13.04 -27.29
C VAL A 141 6.56 12.68 -28.51
N GLU A 142 5.23 12.55 -28.37
CA GLU A 142 4.31 12.17 -29.45
C GLU A 142 4.28 13.17 -30.60
N GLY A 143 4.56 14.45 -30.33
CA GLY A 143 4.70 15.51 -31.34
C GLY A 143 6.06 15.54 -32.05
N SER A 144 7.07 14.83 -31.54
CA SER A 144 8.44 14.84 -32.08
C SER A 144 8.63 13.83 -33.22
N SER A 145 9.63 14.06 -34.07
CA SER A 145 10.02 13.09 -35.11
C SER A 145 10.54 11.75 -34.55
N ALA A 146 11.04 11.75 -33.30
CA ALA A 146 11.52 10.54 -32.63
C ALA A 146 10.40 9.52 -32.38
N PHE A 147 9.16 9.97 -32.17
CA PHE A 147 8.01 9.10 -31.94
C PHE A 147 7.71 8.19 -33.14
N ALA A 148 7.87 8.70 -34.36
CA ALA A 148 7.74 7.88 -35.57
C ALA A 148 8.77 6.73 -35.61
N GLY A 149 9.95 6.94 -35.01
CA GLY A 149 10.99 5.93 -34.88
C GLY A 149 10.63 4.79 -33.92
N PHE A 150 9.79 5.04 -32.91
CA PHE A 150 9.39 4.00 -31.95
C PHE A 150 8.55 2.89 -32.58
N ALA A 151 7.74 3.22 -33.59
CA ALA A 151 6.90 2.24 -34.29
C ALA A 151 7.72 1.18 -35.06
N THR A 152 8.98 1.48 -35.39
CA THR A 152 9.89 0.58 -36.12
C THR A 152 11.10 0.15 -35.29
N GLN A 153 11.20 0.59 -34.03
CA GLN A 153 12.30 0.26 -33.12
C GLN A 153 12.21 -1.20 -32.66
N ASP A 154 13.34 -1.91 -32.70
CA ASP A 154 13.46 -3.26 -32.11
C ASP A 154 14.09 -3.15 -30.72
N GLY A 155 13.26 -3.37 -29.68
CA GLY A 155 13.68 -3.31 -28.29
C GLY A 155 13.76 -1.90 -27.69
N PRO A 156 14.30 -1.76 -26.46
CA PRO A 156 14.32 -0.50 -25.73
C PRO A 156 15.48 0.45 -26.11
N SER A 157 15.22 1.75 -25.99
CA SER A 157 16.22 2.83 -26.01
C SER A 157 16.00 3.74 -24.80
N GLU A 158 16.96 4.63 -24.48
CA GLU A 158 16.80 5.55 -23.35
C GLU A 158 15.57 6.46 -23.49
N LEU A 159 15.32 6.97 -24.71
CA LEU A 159 14.19 7.85 -24.96
C LEU A 159 12.85 7.10 -24.92
N SER A 160 12.79 5.87 -25.48
CA SER A 160 11.56 5.07 -25.40
C SER A 160 11.27 4.60 -23.97
N GLN A 161 12.32 4.36 -23.17
CA GLN A 161 12.20 4.10 -21.74
C GLN A 161 11.63 5.32 -20.99
N ILE A 162 12.12 6.54 -21.24
CA ILE A 162 11.59 7.78 -20.63
C ILE A 162 10.10 7.97 -20.98
N TYR A 163 9.75 7.77 -22.24
CA TYR A 163 8.36 7.83 -22.70
C TYR A 163 7.48 6.79 -22.01
N GLY A 164 7.94 5.54 -21.97
CA GLY A 164 7.23 4.45 -21.29
C GLY A 164 7.03 4.70 -19.80
N GLU A 165 8.01 5.27 -19.12
CA GLU A 165 7.91 5.67 -17.70
C GLU A 165 6.87 6.78 -17.49
N ALA A 166 6.81 7.79 -18.36
CA ALA A 166 5.80 8.84 -18.27
C ALA A 166 4.38 8.27 -18.46
N VAL A 167 4.20 7.36 -19.42
CA VAL A 167 2.94 6.62 -19.65
C VAL A 167 2.58 5.77 -18.44
N ALA A 168 3.54 5.03 -17.88
CA ALA A 168 3.38 4.19 -16.69
C ALA A 168 2.97 4.99 -15.45
N LEU A 169 3.60 6.15 -15.23
CA LEU A 169 3.29 7.01 -14.09
C LEU A 169 1.89 7.63 -14.22
N ARG A 170 1.50 8.07 -15.43
CA ARG A 170 0.12 8.54 -15.69
C ARG A 170 -0.90 7.43 -15.42
N ALA A 171 -0.67 6.23 -15.95
CA ALA A 171 -1.55 5.09 -15.74
C ALA A 171 -1.64 4.67 -14.26
N THR A 172 -0.53 4.75 -13.52
CA THR A 172 -0.51 4.51 -12.06
C THR A 172 -1.41 5.51 -11.33
N CYS A 173 -1.35 6.79 -11.71
CA CYS A 173 -2.21 7.82 -11.10
C CYS A 173 -3.70 7.56 -11.37
N TYR A 174 -4.05 7.22 -12.62
CA TYR A 174 -5.44 6.87 -12.97
C TYR A 174 -5.91 5.58 -12.30
N HIS A 175 -5.05 4.59 -12.15
CA HIS A 175 -5.37 3.36 -11.40
C HIS A 175 -5.75 3.68 -9.94
N GLU A 176 -4.99 4.53 -9.26
CA GLU A 176 -5.30 4.95 -7.89
C GLU A 176 -6.57 5.83 -7.82
N LEU A 177 -6.74 6.79 -8.74
CA LEU A 177 -7.94 7.63 -8.78
C LEU A 177 -9.22 6.80 -8.94
N ILE A 178 -9.24 5.84 -9.86
CA ILE A 178 -10.41 4.98 -10.06
C ILE A 178 -10.68 4.11 -8.84
N ARG A 179 -9.64 3.57 -8.19
CA ARG A 179 -9.78 2.78 -6.96
C ARG A 179 -10.41 3.58 -5.83
N PHE A 180 -10.14 4.87 -5.76
CA PHE A 180 -10.61 5.73 -4.68
C PHE A 180 -11.99 6.32 -4.98
N TYR A 181 -12.19 6.90 -6.16
CA TYR A 181 -13.35 7.72 -6.50
C TYR A 181 -14.34 7.02 -7.46
N GLY A 182 -13.89 6.00 -8.16
CA GLY A 182 -14.66 5.36 -9.22
C GLY A 182 -14.55 6.12 -10.54
N ASP A 183 -15.66 6.69 -11.00
CA ASP A 183 -15.74 7.36 -12.31
C ASP A 183 -15.32 8.82 -12.17
N ILE A 184 -14.32 9.26 -12.96
CA ILE A 184 -13.58 10.53 -12.81
C ILE A 184 -13.33 11.18 -14.18
N PRO A 185 -12.88 12.46 -14.25
CA PRO A 185 -12.43 13.07 -15.51
C PRO A 185 -11.15 12.42 -16.05
N HIS A 186 -11.15 12.18 -17.35
CA HIS A 186 -9.99 11.66 -18.08
C HIS A 186 -9.33 12.80 -18.89
N GLN A 187 -8.16 13.24 -18.46
CA GLN A 187 -7.41 14.35 -19.03
C GLN A 187 -6.12 13.81 -19.65
N LEU A 188 -6.02 13.87 -20.96
CA LEU A 188 -4.91 13.31 -21.72
C LEU A 188 -3.94 14.37 -22.23
N GLN A 189 -4.37 15.63 -22.23
CA GLN A 189 -3.55 16.77 -22.65
C GLN A 189 -3.19 17.69 -21.49
N ALA A 190 -2.11 18.45 -21.64
CA ALA A 190 -1.70 19.43 -20.65
C ALA A 190 -2.63 20.65 -20.67
N GLY A 191 -3.08 21.09 -19.49
CA GLY A 191 -3.99 22.24 -19.37
C GLY A 191 -5.44 21.97 -19.78
N GLU A 192 -5.78 20.70 -20.09
CA GLU A 192 -7.14 20.28 -20.36
C GLU A 192 -8.01 20.46 -19.10
N GLU A 193 -9.13 21.18 -19.21
CA GLU A 193 -10.10 21.29 -18.13
C GLU A 193 -10.97 20.03 -18.03
N ALA A 194 -11.46 19.71 -16.83
CA ALA A 194 -12.41 18.62 -16.67
C ALA A 194 -13.73 18.99 -17.37
N SER A 195 -14.07 18.27 -18.44
CA SER A 195 -15.26 18.51 -19.26
C SER A 195 -16.42 17.58 -18.92
N GLU A 196 -16.12 16.37 -18.45
CA GLU A 196 -17.09 15.35 -18.09
C GLU A 196 -16.57 14.38 -17.01
N ILE A 197 -17.48 13.58 -16.46
CA ILE A 197 -17.13 12.40 -15.65
C ILE A 197 -17.08 11.22 -16.60
N THR A 198 -15.89 10.67 -16.82
CA THR A 198 -15.67 9.55 -17.74
C THR A 198 -15.88 8.22 -17.01
N PRO A 199 -16.57 7.24 -17.62
CA PRO A 199 -16.66 5.89 -17.06
C PRO A 199 -15.27 5.32 -16.83
N ARG A 200 -15.05 4.74 -15.64
CA ARG A 200 -13.74 4.16 -15.30
C ARG A 200 -13.29 3.07 -16.26
N ASP A 201 -14.23 2.36 -16.86
CA ASP A 201 -13.99 1.24 -17.79
C ASP A 201 -13.28 1.77 -19.07
N VAL A 202 -13.66 2.95 -19.57
CA VAL A 202 -12.98 3.65 -20.69
C VAL A 202 -11.55 4.04 -20.31
N ILE A 203 -11.38 4.62 -19.12
CA ILE A 203 -10.07 5.05 -18.62
C ILE A 203 -9.12 3.85 -18.47
N ALA A 204 -9.62 2.77 -17.86
CA ALA A 204 -8.86 1.55 -17.64
C ALA A 204 -8.43 0.92 -18.97
N GLU A 205 -9.34 0.78 -19.93
CA GLU A 205 -9.02 0.22 -21.25
C GLU A 205 -8.03 1.09 -22.03
N TYR A 206 -8.16 2.42 -21.99
CA TYR A 206 -7.20 3.33 -22.60
C TYR A 206 -5.80 3.12 -22.05
N HIS A 207 -5.64 3.14 -20.72
CA HIS A 207 -4.33 2.99 -20.11
C HIS A 207 -3.76 1.59 -20.28
N ILE A 208 -4.58 0.53 -20.22
CA ILE A 208 -4.12 -0.83 -20.55
C ILE A 208 -3.57 -0.84 -21.97
N ASN A 209 -4.29 -0.33 -22.96
CA ASN A 209 -3.81 -0.30 -24.35
C ASN A 209 -2.53 0.51 -24.50
N LYS A 210 -2.45 1.69 -23.88
CA LYS A 210 -1.26 2.53 -23.97
C LYS A 210 -0.03 1.91 -23.30
N LEU A 211 -0.22 1.21 -22.17
CA LEU A 211 0.84 0.46 -21.52
C LEU A 211 1.35 -0.69 -22.40
N LYS A 212 0.45 -1.40 -23.09
CA LYS A 212 0.81 -2.48 -24.01
C LYS A 212 1.65 -1.98 -25.19
N GLU A 213 1.41 -0.76 -25.67
CA GLU A 213 2.21 -0.13 -26.72
C GLU A 213 3.65 0.15 -26.27
N VAL A 214 3.84 0.65 -25.04
CA VAL A 214 5.18 1.06 -24.57
C VAL A 214 5.98 -0.07 -23.94
N GLU A 215 5.32 -1.09 -23.37
CA GLU A 215 5.94 -2.26 -22.73
C GLU A 215 7.11 -2.86 -23.53
N PRO A 216 7.02 -3.11 -24.86
CA PRO A 216 8.11 -3.71 -25.61
C PRO A 216 9.35 -2.83 -25.76
N LEU A 217 9.19 -1.52 -25.56
CA LEU A 217 10.21 -0.50 -25.74
C LEU A 217 10.87 -0.06 -24.42
N MET A 218 10.62 -0.81 -23.34
CA MET A 218 11.15 -0.52 -22.01
C MET A 218 12.18 -1.56 -21.57
N PHE A 219 13.18 -1.11 -20.81
CA PHE A 219 14.15 -1.99 -20.15
C PHE A 219 13.51 -2.65 -18.93
N ARG A 220 13.88 -3.91 -18.68
CA ARG A 220 13.74 -4.54 -17.37
C ARG A 220 14.89 -4.08 -16.45
N ALA A 221 14.71 -4.26 -15.15
CA ALA A 221 15.76 -3.97 -14.18
C ALA A 221 17.04 -4.76 -14.53
N GLY A 222 18.17 -4.06 -14.63
CA GLY A 222 19.48 -4.65 -14.95
C GLY A 222 19.78 -4.88 -16.43
N GLU A 223 18.84 -4.61 -17.35
CA GLU A 223 19.12 -4.64 -18.81
C GLU A 223 19.88 -3.38 -19.29
N SER A 224 19.92 -2.32 -18.47
CA SER A 224 20.69 -1.09 -18.70
C SER A 224 21.31 -0.60 -17.39
N SER A 225 22.52 -0.05 -17.44
CA SER A 225 23.28 0.39 -16.25
C SER A 225 22.64 1.54 -15.48
N GLY A 226 21.69 2.26 -16.09
CA GLY A 226 20.96 3.37 -15.47
C GLY A 226 19.54 3.04 -15.02
N ILE A 227 19.06 1.80 -15.22
CA ILE A 227 17.68 1.40 -14.94
C ILE A 227 17.66 0.28 -13.91
N ASP A 228 17.22 0.64 -12.70
CA ASP A 228 16.98 -0.27 -11.59
C ASP A 228 15.50 -0.26 -11.15
N LYS A 229 15.21 -0.87 -10.00
CA LYS A 229 13.84 -1.04 -9.47
C LYS A 229 13.29 0.24 -8.81
N THR A 230 14.02 1.35 -8.82
CA THR A 230 13.51 2.69 -8.42
C THR A 230 12.82 3.42 -9.56
N PHE A 231 12.86 2.84 -10.76
CA PHE A 231 12.15 3.29 -11.96
C PHE A 231 11.01 2.34 -12.30
N MET A 232 10.00 2.87 -12.99
CA MET A 232 8.92 2.07 -13.57
C MET A 232 9.46 1.30 -14.79
N THR A 233 9.96 0.10 -14.56
CA THR A 233 10.56 -0.78 -15.58
C THR A 233 9.49 -1.52 -16.40
N ARG A 234 9.92 -2.22 -17.46
CA ARG A 234 9.06 -3.13 -18.22
C ARG A 234 8.32 -4.14 -17.34
N THR A 235 9.01 -4.75 -16.38
CA THR A 235 8.41 -5.71 -15.43
C THR A 235 7.32 -5.05 -14.57
N TYR A 236 7.53 -3.79 -14.15
CA TYR A 236 6.48 -3.03 -13.46
C TYR A 236 5.27 -2.76 -14.35
N VAL A 237 5.50 -2.35 -15.61
CA VAL A 237 4.43 -2.09 -16.58
C VAL A 237 3.59 -3.33 -16.85
N GLN A 238 4.22 -4.50 -16.99
CA GLN A 238 3.52 -5.79 -17.11
C GLN A 238 2.63 -6.08 -15.89
N GLY A 239 3.14 -5.83 -14.68
CA GLY A 239 2.37 -5.94 -13.45
C GLY A 239 1.23 -4.92 -13.34
N LEU A 240 1.45 -3.69 -13.79
CA LEU A 240 0.45 -2.63 -13.78
C LEU A 240 -0.70 -2.93 -14.75
N ILE A 241 -0.40 -3.41 -15.96
CA ILE A 241 -1.40 -3.91 -16.92
C ILE A 241 -2.27 -4.96 -16.23
N ALA A 242 -1.65 -5.90 -15.53
CA ALA A 242 -2.37 -6.97 -14.84
C ALA A 242 -3.23 -6.46 -13.68
N ARG A 243 -2.73 -5.55 -12.84
CA ARG A 243 -3.51 -4.93 -11.75
C ARG A 243 -4.74 -4.19 -12.29
N MET A 244 -4.57 -3.42 -13.36
CA MET A 244 -5.68 -2.71 -13.99
C MET A 244 -6.68 -3.69 -14.62
N ALA A 245 -6.21 -4.72 -15.32
CA ALA A 245 -7.07 -5.74 -15.93
C ALA A 245 -7.85 -6.56 -14.89
N LEU A 246 -7.22 -6.97 -13.79
CA LEU A 246 -7.87 -7.69 -12.70
C LEU A 246 -8.95 -6.85 -12.01
N MET A 247 -8.73 -5.54 -11.86
CA MET A 247 -9.74 -4.62 -11.35
C MET A 247 -10.91 -4.48 -12.32
N GLU A 248 -10.61 -4.31 -13.61
CA GLU A 248 -11.59 -4.10 -14.67
C GLU A 248 -12.51 -5.31 -14.88
N GLY A 249 -11.94 -6.51 -14.94
CA GLY A 249 -12.71 -7.76 -14.97
C GLY A 249 -13.31 -8.16 -13.61
N GLY A 250 -12.92 -7.47 -12.53
CA GLY A 250 -13.37 -7.73 -11.17
C GLY A 250 -14.71 -7.07 -10.82
N TYR A 251 -15.25 -7.45 -9.67
CA TYR A 251 -16.42 -6.80 -9.09
C TYR A 251 -16.06 -5.41 -8.55
N GLN A 252 -16.90 -4.42 -8.84
CA GLN A 252 -16.75 -3.05 -8.37
C GLN A 252 -18.11 -2.40 -8.11
N THR A 253 -18.15 -1.44 -7.19
CA THR A 253 -19.33 -0.58 -6.98
C THR A 253 -19.35 0.54 -8.02
N ARG A 254 -20.44 0.61 -8.77
CA ARG A 254 -20.71 1.52 -9.88
C ARG A 254 -21.99 2.30 -9.63
N ARG A 255 -22.04 3.52 -10.16
CA ARG A 255 -23.21 4.40 -10.14
C ARG A 255 -24.32 3.84 -11.02
N SER A 256 -25.56 4.20 -10.75
CA SER A 256 -26.70 3.89 -11.61
C SER A 256 -27.53 5.12 -11.94
N ASP A 257 -27.08 6.31 -11.52
CA ASP A 257 -27.76 7.59 -11.73
C ASP A 257 -27.47 8.24 -13.09
N PHE A 258 -26.41 7.79 -13.80
CA PHE A 258 -26.08 8.30 -15.14
C PHE A 258 -26.91 7.68 -16.29
N GLY A 259 -27.79 6.73 -15.99
CA GLY A 259 -28.56 6.01 -17.00
C GLY A 259 -27.88 4.72 -17.50
N ASN A 260 -28.62 3.93 -18.27
CA ASN A 260 -28.23 2.56 -18.64
C ASN A 260 -27.18 2.50 -19.75
N ASP A 261 -26.95 3.59 -20.48
CA ASP A 261 -25.99 3.67 -21.58
C ASP A 261 -24.68 4.36 -21.17
N TYR A 262 -24.52 4.76 -19.91
CA TYR A 262 -23.33 5.49 -19.46
C TYR A 262 -22.06 4.63 -19.49
N TYR A 263 -22.11 3.42 -18.94
CA TYR A 263 -20.95 2.53 -18.90
C TYR A 263 -20.71 1.92 -20.28
N LYS A 264 -19.61 2.32 -20.90
CA LYS A 264 -19.18 1.88 -22.23
C LYS A 264 -17.74 1.39 -22.21
N ASP A 265 -17.39 0.54 -23.16
CA ASP A 265 -15.98 0.26 -23.47
C ASP A 265 -15.33 1.45 -24.20
N LEU A 266 -14.03 1.35 -24.44
CA LEU A 266 -13.26 2.37 -25.15
C LEU A 266 -13.76 2.64 -26.58
N ASP A 267 -14.42 1.64 -27.21
CA ASP A 267 -14.97 1.74 -28.56
C ASP A 267 -16.39 2.33 -28.58
N GLY A 268 -16.96 2.64 -27.40
CA GLY A 268 -18.27 3.25 -27.24
C GLY A 268 -19.45 2.26 -27.19
N ASN A 269 -19.19 0.96 -27.07
CA ASN A 269 -20.23 -0.05 -26.90
C ASN A 269 -20.70 -0.09 -25.45
N VAL A 270 -22.02 -0.15 -25.23
CA VAL A 270 -22.60 -0.24 -23.89
C VAL A 270 -22.24 -1.57 -23.23
N LEU A 271 -21.74 -1.50 -22.01
CA LEU A 271 -21.29 -2.65 -21.22
C LEU A 271 -22.46 -3.37 -20.55
N SER A 272 -22.29 -4.67 -20.34
CA SER A 272 -23.21 -5.52 -19.57
C SER A 272 -22.53 -6.03 -18.29
N PHE A 273 -23.30 -6.20 -17.22
CA PHE A 273 -22.77 -6.52 -15.89
C PHE A 273 -23.50 -7.70 -15.23
N GLU A 274 -22.71 -8.56 -14.56
CA GLU A 274 -23.17 -9.51 -13.56
C GLU A 274 -23.24 -8.78 -12.21
N LYS A 275 -24.45 -8.55 -11.69
CA LYS A 275 -24.67 -7.83 -10.43
C LYS A 275 -24.73 -8.80 -9.23
N ALA A 276 -23.98 -8.48 -8.18
CA ALA A 276 -24.00 -9.16 -6.88
C ALA A 276 -24.81 -8.38 -5.81
N GLY A 277 -25.03 -7.08 -6.02
CA GLY A 277 -25.88 -6.25 -5.15
C GLY A 277 -26.31 -4.98 -5.86
N GLU A 278 -27.44 -4.39 -5.44
CA GLU A 278 -27.97 -3.15 -5.98
C GLU A 278 -28.81 -2.42 -4.93
N THR A 279 -28.60 -1.11 -4.82
CA THR A 279 -29.24 -0.30 -3.78
C THR A 279 -29.85 0.95 -4.41
N SER A 280 -31.19 1.01 -4.47
CA SER A 280 -31.88 2.14 -5.08
C SER A 280 -31.68 3.46 -4.33
N ALA A 281 -31.55 3.43 -2.99
CA ALA A 281 -31.38 4.62 -2.17
C ALA A 281 -30.06 5.36 -2.44
N THR A 282 -29.01 4.62 -2.77
CA THR A 282 -27.67 5.16 -3.07
C THR A 282 -27.37 5.19 -4.56
N GLN A 283 -28.33 4.76 -5.39
CA GLN A 283 -28.25 4.71 -6.85
C GLN A 283 -26.94 4.08 -7.33
N CYS A 284 -26.64 2.89 -6.80
CA CYS A 284 -25.45 2.15 -7.18
C CYS A 284 -25.71 0.64 -7.23
N PHE A 285 -24.88 -0.05 -7.99
CA PHE A 285 -24.82 -1.51 -8.03
C PHE A 285 -23.39 -1.98 -7.85
N TYR A 286 -23.25 -3.20 -7.34
CA TYR A 286 -21.98 -3.90 -7.20
C TYR A 286 -21.96 -5.07 -8.16
N GLY A 287 -21.03 -5.06 -9.10
CA GLY A 287 -21.00 -6.03 -10.19
C GLY A 287 -19.70 -6.04 -10.97
N ARG A 288 -19.53 -7.04 -11.82
CA ARG A 288 -18.41 -7.15 -12.76
C ARG A 288 -18.93 -7.17 -14.19
N ARG A 289 -18.07 -6.84 -15.16
CA ARG A 289 -18.43 -6.92 -16.58
C ARG A 289 -18.67 -8.37 -17.00
N THR A 290 -19.60 -8.61 -17.94
CA THR A 290 -19.87 -9.95 -18.47
C THR A 290 -18.74 -10.47 -19.36
N ASP A 291 -17.91 -9.58 -19.93
CA ASP A 291 -16.74 -9.92 -20.74
C ASP A 291 -15.43 -9.99 -19.92
N TRP A 292 -15.52 -10.16 -18.60
CA TRP A 292 -14.38 -10.14 -17.67
C TRP A 292 -13.20 -11.05 -18.09
N GLU A 293 -13.48 -12.18 -18.73
CA GLU A 293 -12.44 -13.11 -19.22
C GLU A 293 -11.46 -12.44 -20.19
N LYS A 294 -11.90 -11.43 -20.96
CA LYS A 294 -11.03 -10.62 -21.83
C LYS A 294 -9.85 -10.06 -21.03
N PHE A 295 -10.14 -9.49 -19.86
CA PHE A 295 -9.14 -8.85 -19.02
C PHE A 295 -8.25 -9.86 -18.31
N TYR A 296 -8.81 -11.00 -17.88
CA TYR A 296 -8.01 -12.05 -17.26
C TYR A 296 -7.02 -12.68 -18.25
N LYS A 297 -7.40 -12.83 -19.53
CA LYS A 297 -6.47 -13.26 -20.60
C LYS A 297 -5.38 -12.22 -20.89
N ILE A 298 -5.69 -10.92 -20.79
CA ILE A 298 -4.68 -9.85 -20.86
C ILE A 298 -3.72 -9.99 -19.68
N ALA A 299 -4.23 -10.09 -18.45
CA ALA A 299 -3.40 -10.26 -17.25
C ALA A 299 -2.53 -11.52 -17.35
N GLU A 300 -3.07 -12.65 -17.77
CA GLU A 300 -2.33 -13.90 -17.98
C GLU A 300 -1.12 -13.70 -18.89
N THR A 301 -1.32 -13.02 -20.01
CA THR A 301 -0.27 -12.77 -21.01
C THR A 301 0.89 -11.98 -20.40
N TYR A 302 0.60 -10.85 -19.74
CA TYR A 302 1.65 -9.96 -19.24
C TYR A 302 2.28 -10.48 -17.94
N LEU A 303 1.53 -11.15 -17.07
CA LEU A 303 2.07 -11.80 -15.88
C LEU A 303 2.95 -12.99 -16.24
N THR A 304 2.56 -13.81 -17.23
CA THR A 304 3.40 -14.91 -17.72
C THR A 304 4.70 -14.37 -18.29
N SER A 305 4.64 -13.28 -19.06
CA SER A 305 5.83 -12.59 -19.57
C SER A 305 6.74 -12.10 -18.43
N ALA A 306 6.17 -11.48 -17.41
CA ALA A 306 6.91 -10.99 -16.24
C ALA A 306 7.56 -12.12 -15.43
N VAL A 307 6.85 -13.24 -15.22
CA VAL A 307 7.39 -14.40 -14.49
C VAL A 307 8.50 -15.10 -15.27
N ASN A 308 8.36 -15.20 -16.60
CA ASN A 308 9.35 -15.85 -17.45
C ASN A 308 10.60 -15.00 -17.68
N ASN A 309 10.46 -13.67 -17.65
CA ASN A 309 11.58 -12.74 -17.77
C ASN A 309 11.31 -11.44 -16.99
N SER A 310 11.82 -11.39 -15.77
CA SER A 310 11.65 -10.27 -14.83
C SER A 310 12.85 -9.32 -14.77
N GLY A 311 13.93 -9.58 -15.51
CA GLY A 311 15.21 -8.91 -15.33
C GLY A 311 15.90 -9.38 -14.05
N THR A 312 16.41 -8.45 -13.25
CA THR A 312 17.05 -8.77 -11.96
C THR A 312 16.09 -8.94 -10.78
N THR A 313 14.79 -8.74 -10.99
CA THR A 313 13.77 -8.97 -9.95
C THR A 313 13.46 -10.46 -9.82
N ALA A 314 13.42 -11.01 -8.60
CA ALA A 314 13.08 -12.42 -8.39
C ALA A 314 12.48 -12.69 -7.01
N LEU A 315 11.68 -13.75 -6.87
CA LEU A 315 11.16 -14.16 -5.56
C LEU A 315 12.33 -14.48 -4.63
N GLN A 316 12.34 -13.88 -3.42
CA GLN A 316 13.40 -14.15 -2.47
C GLN A 316 13.17 -15.52 -1.83
N VAL A 317 13.95 -16.51 -2.26
CA VAL A 317 13.84 -17.92 -1.82
C VAL A 317 14.94 -18.36 -0.85
N ASN A 318 15.98 -17.55 -0.66
CA ASN A 318 17.09 -17.83 0.26
C ASN A 318 17.30 -16.64 1.22
N ASP A 319 17.92 -16.87 2.37
CA ASP A 319 18.40 -15.81 3.27
C ASP A 319 19.94 -15.88 3.29
N PRO A 320 20.67 -14.97 2.63
CA PRO A 320 22.12 -15.08 2.49
C PRO A 320 22.88 -14.61 3.73
N ARG A 321 22.20 -14.08 4.75
CA ARG A 321 22.85 -13.56 5.95
C ARG A 321 23.51 -14.70 6.72
N SER A 322 24.80 -14.54 7.02
CA SER A 322 25.55 -15.50 7.83
C SER A 322 25.26 -15.31 9.32
N SER A 323 25.24 -16.40 10.08
CA SER A 323 24.99 -16.37 11.52
C SER A 323 26.19 -15.79 12.27
N ASP A 324 26.15 -14.51 12.62
CA ASP A 324 26.96 -13.96 13.71
C ASP A 324 26.09 -13.87 14.97
N LYS A 325 26.00 -15.01 15.68
CA LYS A 325 25.21 -15.23 16.92
C LYS A 325 23.69 -15.20 16.77
N LYS A 326 23.15 -14.69 15.66
CA LYS A 326 21.72 -14.72 15.31
C LYS A 326 21.39 -15.89 14.38
N THR A 327 20.13 -16.32 14.38
CA THR A 327 19.63 -17.31 13.41
C THR A 327 18.85 -16.61 12.30
N PHE A 328 19.36 -16.79 11.08
CA PHE A 328 18.70 -16.41 9.84
C PHE A 328 18.11 -17.66 9.18
N GLY A 329 17.58 -17.54 7.96
CA GLY A 329 16.90 -18.64 7.28
C GLY A 329 15.42 -18.37 7.02
N ASN A 330 15.04 -17.09 7.02
CA ASN A 330 13.71 -16.66 6.64
C ASN A 330 13.84 -15.72 5.42
N PRO A 331 13.67 -16.25 4.19
CA PRO A 331 13.82 -15.43 2.98
C PRO A 331 12.84 -14.26 2.93
N TYR A 332 11.63 -14.41 3.47
CA TYR A 332 10.64 -13.34 3.58
C TYR A 332 11.14 -12.20 4.49
N GLN A 333 11.75 -12.55 5.62
CA GLN A 333 12.42 -11.61 6.52
C GLN A 333 13.53 -10.83 5.81
N TYR A 334 14.27 -11.47 4.90
CA TYR A 334 15.39 -10.84 4.20
C TYR A 334 14.94 -9.73 3.24
N VAL A 335 13.81 -9.91 2.53
CA VAL A 335 13.23 -8.88 1.65
C VAL A 335 13.10 -7.53 2.37
N PHE A 336 12.52 -7.55 3.57
CA PHE A 336 12.34 -6.32 4.35
C PHE A 336 13.66 -5.82 4.95
N GLN A 337 14.56 -6.73 5.35
CA GLN A 337 15.88 -6.34 5.84
C GLN A 337 16.66 -5.54 4.80
N GLN A 338 16.62 -5.93 3.52
CA GLN A 338 17.33 -5.21 2.45
C GLN A 338 16.93 -3.72 2.42
N MET A 339 15.63 -3.41 2.53
CA MET A 339 15.16 -2.03 2.58
C MET A 339 15.60 -1.30 3.85
N MET A 340 15.66 -1.99 4.99
CA MET A 340 16.16 -1.43 6.26
C MET A 340 17.68 -1.24 6.27
N ASP A 341 18.39 -1.97 5.43
CA ASP A 341 19.81 -1.77 5.13
C ASP A 341 20.02 -0.66 4.07
N GLU A 342 18.96 0.04 3.66
CA GLU A 342 18.97 1.09 2.62
C GLU A 342 19.45 0.58 1.25
N THR A 343 19.13 -0.68 0.96
CA THR A 343 19.38 -1.32 -0.34
C THR A 343 18.06 -1.63 -1.05
N ILE A 344 18.11 -1.74 -2.37
CA ILE A 344 16.95 -2.14 -3.17
C ILE A 344 16.78 -3.65 -3.03
N ALA A 345 15.63 -4.10 -2.50
CA ALA A 345 15.36 -5.51 -2.24
C ALA A 345 15.19 -6.30 -3.54
N ASP A 346 15.72 -7.52 -3.58
CA ASP A 346 15.74 -8.37 -4.78
C ASP A 346 14.34 -8.72 -5.30
N GLU A 347 13.39 -8.87 -4.38
CA GLU A 347 12.00 -9.22 -4.71
C GLU A 347 11.15 -8.05 -5.20
N ASN A 348 11.55 -6.81 -4.93
CA ASN A 348 10.71 -5.68 -5.31
C ASN A 348 10.76 -5.46 -6.83
N VAL A 349 9.59 -5.21 -7.44
CA VAL A 349 9.44 -4.88 -8.86
C VAL A 349 9.55 -3.37 -9.05
N TYR A 350 8.98 -2.60 -8.11
CA TYR A 350 9.09 -1.15 -8.06
C TYR A 350 9.13 -0.68 -6.60
N GLU A 351 10.19 0.05 -6.27
CA GLU A 351 10.39 0.73 -5.00
C GLU A 351 10.33 2.24 -5.20
N ILE A 352 9.58 2.91 -4.34
CA ILE A 352 9.63 4.37 -4.24
C ILE A 352 10.88 4.71 -3.40
N PRO A 353 11.90 5.35 -4.01
CA PRO A 353 13.17 5.58 -3.34
C PRO A 353 13.04 6.65 -2.27
N GLU A 354 13.65 6.43 -1.13
CA GLU A 354 13.71 7.37 -0.02
C GLU A 354 15.15 7.74 0.30
N THR A 355 15.35 8.84 1.02
CA THR A 355 16.70 9.32 1.37
C THR A 355 16.80 9.58 2.85
N ARG A 356 17.69 8.82 3.52
CA ARG A 356 17.94 8.98 4.96
C ARG A 356 18.30 10.43 5.29
N GLY A 357 17.70 10.95 6.36
CA GLY A 357 17.87 12.33 6.79
C GLY A 357 17.14 13.37 5.94
N LYS A 358 16.39 12.94 4.90
CA LYS A 358 15.56 13.80 4.06
C LYS A 358 14.08 13.41 4.13
N GLN A 359 13.73 12.17 3.73
CA GLN A 359 12.39 11.60 3.91
C GLN A 359 12.38 10.09 4.21
N GLY A 360 11.18 9.59 4.51
CA GLY A 360 10.85 8.19 4.76
C GLY A 360 9.56 8.12 5.56
N GLU A 361 8.41 8.25 4.89
CA GLU A 361 7.10 8.32 5.55
C GLU A 361 6.55 6.96 5.97
N ARG A 362 6.77 5.92 5.17
CA ARG A 362 6.25 4.57 5.41
C ARG A 362 6.66 4.02 6.79
N PRO A 363 7.93 4.09 7.22
CA PRO A 363 8.30 3.66 8.56
C PRO A 363 7.58 4.46 9.63
N TYR A 364 7.53 5.78 9.56
CA TYR A 364 6.87 6.59 10.57
C TYR A 364 5.38 6.28 10.75
N ALA A 365 4.67 6.06 9.64
CA ALA A 365 3.26 5.74 9.63
C ALA A 365 2.99 4.28 10.00
N PHE A 366 3.73 3.32 9.43
CA PHE A 366 3.38 1.88 9.46
C PHE A 366 4.50 0.96 9.95
N GLY A 367 5.61 1.50 10.41
CA GLY A 367 6.67 0.73 11.04
C GLY A 367 6.28 0.27 12.45
N ARG A 368 7.21 -0.42 13.11
CA ARG A 368 6.98 -0.88 14.48
C ARG A 368 6.77 0.33 15.41
N PRO A 369 5.66 0.38 16.17
CA PRO A 369 5.31 1.56 16.94
C PRO A 369 6.38 1.98 17.94
N SER A 370 6.54 3.29 18.11
CA SER A 370 7.44 3.90 19.11
C SER A 370 6.78 5.08 19.79
N SER A 371 6.77 5.05 21.12
CA SER A 371 6.24 6.13 21.98
C SER A 371 7.28 7.21 22.28
N GLY A 372 8.39 7.27 21.54
CA GLY A 372 9.46 8.24 21.76
C GLY A 372 8.97 9.69 21.80
N GLY A 373 9.49 10.46 22.76
CA GLY A 373 9.12 11.84 23.07
C GLY A 373 9.62 12.88 22.04
N GLY A 374 9.47 12.59 20.76
CA GLY A 374 9.87 13.46 19.66
C GLY A 374 11.06 12.96 18.86
N SER A 375 11.74 13.90 18.23
CA SER A 375 12.70 13.66 17.15
C SER A 375 14.06 13.15 17.59
N ALA A 376 14.38 13.16 18.89
CA ALA A 376 15.66 12.72 19.45
C ALA A 376 15.54 11.46 20.34
N ALA A 377 14.50 10.66 20.11
CA ALA A 377 14.26 9.41 20.84
C ALA A 377 14.95 8.21 20.16
N TYR A 378 15.10 7.11 20.89
CA TYR A 378 15.79 5.90 20.45
C TYR A 378 14.83 4.70 20.46
N PRO A 379 14.14 4.39 19.34
CA PRO A 379 14.06 5.16 18.09
C PRO A 379 13.11 6.37 18.21
N CYS A 380 13.09 7.19 17.16
CA CYS A 380 12.12 8.25 16.94
C CYS A 380 10.67 7.78 17.13
N LYS A 381 9.75 8.75 17.35
CA LYS A 381 8.31 8.46 17.38
C LYS A 381 7.86 7.78 16.08
N ASN A 382 7.05 6.73 16.22
CA ASN A 382 6.44 5.97 15.13
C ASN A 382 5.02 5.60 15.53
N TYR A 383 4.03 5.89 14.67
CA TYR A 383 2.63 5.70 15.01
C TYR A 383 2.17 4.24 14.94
N GLY A 384 2.72 3.45 14.01
CA GLY A 384 2.21 2.14 13.63
C GLY A 384 0.69 2.17 13.43
N GLN A 385 0.26 2.86 12.39
CA GLN A 385 -1.14 3.19 12.14
C GLN A 385 -1.94 2.04 11.53
N SER A 386 -1.30 1.02 10.96
CA SER A 386 -2.00 -0.22 10.57
C SER A 386 -1.86 -1.23 11.71
N ARG A 387 -3.00 -1.72 12.21
CA ARG A 387 -3.09 -2.76 13.25
C ARG A 387 -3.76 -3.99 12.70
N PHE A 388 -3.58 -5.10 13.41
CA PHE A 388 -4.16 -6.38 13.01
C PHE A 388 -5.23 -6.83 13.99
N HIS A 389 -6.28 -7.45 13.44
CA HIS A 389 -7.26 -8.16 14.24
C HIS A 389 -6.59 -9.37 14.93
N ALA A 390 -6.99 -9.65 16.17
CA ALA A 390 -6.47 -10.80 16.91
C ALA A 390 -6.75 -12.13 16.18
N VAL A 391 -7.90 -12.25 15.53
CA VAL A 391 -8.24 -13.46 14.75
C VAL A 391 -7.27 -13.71 13.59
N TYR A 392 -6.68 -12.66 13.01
CA TYR A 392 -5.65 -12.80 11.97
C TYR A 392 -4.33 -13.30 12.55
N TYR A 393 -3.79 -12.60 13.55
CA TYR A 393 -2.49 -12.94 14.14
C TYR A 393 -2.47 -14.31 14.81
N TYR A 394 -3.54 -14.65 15.54
CA TYR A 394 -3.61 -15.93 16.24
C TYR A 394 -4.17 -17.06 15.38
N GLY A 395 -5.12 -16.79 14.48
CA GLY A 395 -5.91 -17.84 13.84
C GLY A 395 -5.63 -18.12 12.37
N ASP A 396 -5.07 -17.17 11.61
CA ASP A 396 -4.91 -17.34 10.15
C ASP A 396 -3.56 -17.91 9.76
N PHE A 397 -2.49 -17.47 10.43
CA PHE A 397 -1.17 -18.05 10.24
C PHE A 397 -1.08 -19.47 10.79
N ASP A 398 -0.46 -20.36 10.02
CA ASP A 398 0.04 -21.61 10.57
C ASP A 398 1.11 -21.31 11.65
N PRO A 399 1.18 -22.05 12.77
CA PRO A 399 2.19 -21.82 13.80
C PRO A 399 3.65 -21.94 13.32
N ASN A 400 3.89 -22.58 12.18
CA ASN A 400 5.19 -22.72 11.51
C ASN A 400 5.39 -21.74 10.35
N ASP A 401 4.38 -20.91 10.00
CA ASP A 401 4.54 -19.86 8.99
C ASP A 401 5.51 -18.79 9.51
N MET A 402 6.67 -18.68 8.87
CA MET A 402 7.75 -17.79 9.30
C MET A 402 7.44 -16.31 9.02
N ARG A 403 6.37 -16.00 8.29
CA ARG A 403 5.97 -14.62 7.96
C ARG A 403 5.23 -13.93 9.09
N ARG A 404 4.60 -14.68 10.01
CA ARG A 404 3.74 -14.10 11.07
C ARG A 404 4.47 -13.03 11.87
N ASP A 405 5.66 -13.33 12.38
CA ASP A 405 6.41 -12.42 13.26
C ASP A 405 7.11 -11.30 12.46
N VAL A 406 7.35 -11.51 11.15
CA VAL A 406 7.83 -10.46 10.23
C VAL A 406 6.73 -9.45 9.91
N THR A 407 5.50 -9.95 9.78
CA THR A 407 4.31 -9.16 9.44
C THR A 407 3.76 -8.45 10.67
N CYS A 408 3.60 -9.16 11.78
CA CYS A 408 2.91 -8.68 12.98
C CYS A 408 3.85 -8.64 14.19
N THR A 409 3.63 -7.68 15.09
CA THR A 409 4.30 -7.63 16.40
C THR A 409 3.36 -7.21 17.51
N VAL A 410 3.62 -7.71 18.71
CA VAL A 410 2.91 -7.35 19.94
C VAL A 410 3.69 -6.35 20.80
N THR A 411 4.91 -6.00 20.38
CA THR A 411 5.80 -5.08 21.09
C THR A 411 6.15 -3.85 20.26
N GLY A 412 6.43 -2.77 20.97
CA GLY A 412 6.91 -1.51 20.40
C GLY A 412 8.08 -0.98 21.21
N SER A 413 8.53 0.24 20.87
CA SER A 413 9.58 0.92 21.60
C SER A 413 9.03 2.02 22.51
N THR A 414 9.65 2.21 23.67
CA THR A 414 9.41 3.37 24.55
C THR A 414 10.00 4.67 23.98
N GLY A 415 11.03 4.54 23.14
CA GLY A 415 11.89 5.64 22.69
C GLY A 415 13.05 5.97 23.63
N ASP A 416 13.26 5.16 24.68
CA ASP A 416 14.43 5.24 25.58
C ASP A 416 15.46 4.12 25.36
N GLY A 417 15.31 3.39 24.25
CA GLY A 417 16.06 2.18 23.93
C GLY A 417 15.52 0.90 24.58
N SER A 418 14.31 0.92 25.18
CA SER A 418 13.64 -0.28 25.68
C SER A 418 12.36 -0.66 24.93
N GLU A 419 12.10 -1.96 24.93
CA GLU A 419 10.91 -2.61 24.40
C GLU A 419 9.77 -2.57 25.42
N LYS A 420 8.53 -2.57 24.90
CA LYS A 420 7.33 -2.68 25.71
C LYS A 420 6.22 -3.43 24.97
N ILE A 421 5.30 -4.01 25.74
CA ILE A 421 4.06 -4.57 25.20
C ILE A 421 3.14 -3.45 24.72
N ILE A 422 2.42 -3.69 23.63
CA ILE A 422 1.43 -2.77 23.10
C ILE A 422 0.03 -3.22 23.56
N PRO A 423 -0.64 -2.50 24.47
CA PRO A 423 -1.97 -2.91 24.92
C PRO A 423 -3.03 -2.71 23.83
N PHE A 424 -4.13 -3.46 23.93
CA PHE A 424 -5.32 -3.33 23.07
C PHE A 424 -6.20 -2.11 23.41
N THR A 425 -5.69 -1.12 24.15
CA THR A 425 -6.39 0.17 24.29
C THR A 425 -6.42 0.89 22.96
N MET A 426 -7.49 1.64 22.67
CA MET A 426 -7.59 2.37 21.40
C MET A 426 -6.55 3.50 21.31
N GLY A 427 -5.95 3.68 20.14
CA GLY A 427 -4.99 4.73 19.83
C GLY A 427 -3.71 4.20 19.17
N SER A 428 -2.87 5.14 18.72
CA SER A 428 -1.61 4.84 18.05
C SER A 428 -0.40 4.75 19.00
N VAL A 429 0.80 4.61 18.43
CA VAL A 429 2.12 4.42 19.07
C VAL A 429 2.21 3.14 19.92
N ALA A 430 3.34 2.91 20.61
CA ALA A 430 3.55 1.70 21.42
C ALA A 430 2.75 1.68 22.74
N ASN A 431 1.93 2.69 22.97
CA ASN A 431 1.06 2.78 24.16
C ASN A 431 -0.33 2.20 23.91
N ASN A 432 -0.72 1.94 22.66
CA ASN A 432 -2.09 1.61 22.28
C ASN A 432 -2.12 0.84 20.93
N GLY A 433 -3.30 0.35 20.56
CA GLY A 433 -3.64 -0.17 19.23
C GLY A 433 -3.44 -1.67 19.07
N GLY A 434 -2.89 -2.35 20.08
CA GLY A 434 -2.64 -3.79 20.03
C GLY A 434 -1.63 -4.19 18.95
N ILE A 435 -1.91 -5.30 18.28
CA ILE A 435 -1.00 -5.97 17.34
C ILE A 435 -0.71 -5.04 16.15
N ALA A 436 0.57 -4.76 15.91
CA ALA A 436 1.03 -3.78 14.93
C ALA A 436 1.77 -4.42 13.74
N LEU A 437 1.89 -3.66 12.67
CA LEU A 437 2.79 -3.96 11.56
C LEU A 437 4.27 -3.91 11.96
N ASN A 438 5.06 -4.84 11.43
CA ASN A 438 6.46 -5.05 11.83
C ASN A 438 7.46 -5.06 10.64
N LYS A 439 6.97 -4.81 9.41
CA LYS A 439 7.76 -4.90 8.17
C LYS A 439 8.82 -3.80 8.02
N TRP A 440 8.53 -2.59 8.49
CA TRP A 440 9.40 -1.41 8.34
C TRP A 440 9.90 -0.89 9.70
N ASP A 441 10.61 -1.73 10.45
CA ASP A 441 11.13 -1.40 11.79
C ASP A 441 12.48 -0.66 11.73
N GLU A 442 12.46 0.65 12.01
CA GLU A 442 13.65 1.51 12.05
C GLU A 442 14.75 1.01 13.00
N ASN A 443 14.41 0.22 14.03
CA ASN A 443 15.42 -0.33 14.93
C ASN A 443 16.41 -1.23 14.19
N ARG A 444 16.00 -1.83 13.07
CA ARG A 444 16.78 -2.80 12.29
C ARG A 444 17.77 -2.16 11.33
N GLN A 445 17.72 -0.85 11.12
CA GLN A 445 18.78 -0.17 10.38
C GLN A 445 20.07 -0.24 11.19
N ALA A 446 21.21 -0.41 10.53
CA ALA A 446 22.52 -0.37 11.19
C ALA A 446 22.78 1.01 11.82
N ASN A 447 22.30 2.08 11.17
CA ASN A 447 22.40 3.46 11.63
C ASN A 447 21.07 4.20 11.48
N PRO A 448 20.07 3.95 12.36
CA PRO A 448 18.77 4.60 12.29
C PRO A 448 18.89 6.12 12.41
N TRP A 449 18.06 6.85 11.67
CA TRP A 449 18.06 8.32 11.73
C TRP A 449 17.27 8.85 12.94
N VAL A 450 17.98 9.12 14.02
CA VAL A 450 17.41 9.53 15.31
C VAL A 450 17.40 11.04 15.54
N ILE A 451 17.65 11.86 14.51
CA ILE A 451 17.59 13.33 14.61
C ILE A 451 16.17 13.85 14.37
N LYS A 452 15.42 13.19 13.49
CA LYS A 452 14.07 13.57 13.08
C LYS A 452 13.26 12.37 12.58
N SER A 453 12.03 12.24 13.08
CA SER A 453 11.05 11.28 12.56
C SER A 453 10.76 11.54 11.07
N ARG A 454 10.27 10.51 10.36
CA ARG A 454 9.93 10.57 8.92
C ARG A 454 11.13 10.73 7.99
N GLN A 455 12.32 10.37 8.45
CA GLN A 455 13.57 10.52 7.68
C GLN A 455 14.46 9.27 7.74
N ALA A 456 13.84 8.11 7.94
CA ALA A 456 14.55 6.84 8.05
C ALA A 456 15.27 6.44 6.75
N GLY A 457 14.82 6.91 5.58
CA GLY A 457 15.41 6.53 4.30
C GLY A 457 15.07 5.12 3.83
N ILE A 458 14.15 4.42 4.50
CA ILE A 458 13.69 3.08 4.09
C ILE A 458 12.74 3.24 2.90
N ASN A 459 13.09 2.62 1.78
CA ASN A 459 12.28 2.61 0.56
C ASN A 459 10.90 1.98 0.79
N THR A 460 9.95 2.35 -0.06
CA THR A 460 8.59 1.83 0.00
C THR A 460 8.32 0.89 -1.18
N PRO A 461 8.03 -0.41 -0.95
CA PRO A 461 7.64 -1.28 -2.05
C PRO A 461 6.22 -0.92 -2.49
N TYR A 462 6.05 -0.68 -3.80
CA TYR A 462 4.74 -0.48 -4.41
C TYR A 462 4.26 -1.74 -5.13
N MET A 463 5.19 -2.58 -5.60
CA MET A 463 4.92 -3.89 -6.18
C MET A 463 6.07 -4.86 -5.89
N ARG A 464 5.75 -6.08 -5.46
CA ARG A 464 6.70 -7.17 -5.21
C ARG A 464 6.51 -8.29 -6.23
N PHE A 465 7.53 -9.10 -6.44
CA PHE A 465 7.46 -10.21 -7.39
C PHE A 465 6.51 -11.33 -6.93
N SER A 466 6.35 -11.51 -5.62
CA SER A 466 5.30 -12.38 -5.06
C SER A 466 3.89 -11.92 -5.46
N ASP A 467 3.65 -10.61 -5.66
CA ASP A 467 2.35 -10.11 -6.13
C ASP A 467 2.14 -10.50 -7.60
N ILE A 468 3.17 -10.39 -8.45
CA ILE A 468 3.14 -10.88 -9.83
C ILE A 468 2.81 -12.37 -9.89
N ILE A 469 3.50 -13.20 -9.09
CA ILE A 469 3.30 -14.65 -9.06
C ILE A 469 1.88 -15.00 -8.58
N LEU A 470 1.40 -14.36 -7.50
CA LEU A 470 0.08 -14.67 -6.94
C LEU A 470 -1.06 -14.11 -7.80
N MET A 471 -0.89 -12.97 -8.46
CA MET A 471 -1.85 -12.53 -9.49
C MET A 471 -1.90 -13.54 -10.65
N LEU A 472 -0.76 -14.12 -11.07
CA LEU A 472 -0.75 -15.14 -12.11
C LEU A 472 -1.47 -16.41 -11.65
N ALA A 473 -1.21 -16.85 -10.41
CA ALA A 473 -1.89 -17.99 -9.81
C ALA A 473 -3.42 -17.79 -9.78
N GLU A 474 -3.86 -16.58 -9.41
CA GLU A 474 -5.27 -16.21 -9.37
C GLU A 474 -5.91 -16.24 -10.75
N VAL A 475 -5.26 -15.62 -11.74
CA VAL A 475 -5.76 -15.60 -13.12
C VAL A 475 -5.87 -17.01 -13.67
N LYS A 476 -4.86 -17.86 -13.44
CA LYS A 476 -4.87 -19.27 -13.86
C LYS A 476 -6.05 -20.03 -13.25
N ALA A 477 -6.28 -19.91 -11.94
CA ALA A 477 -7.40 -20.57 -11.27
C ALA A 477 -8.75 -20.05 -11.79
N ALA A 478 -8.89 -18.72 -11.96
CA ALA A 478 -10.12 -18.10 -12.46
C ALA A 478 -10.44 -18.51 -13.90
N LEU A 479 -9.43 -18.80 -14.73
CA LEU A 479 -9.58 -19.33 -16.09
C LEU A 479 -9.67 -20.87 -16.16
N GLY A 480 -9.69 -21.56 -15.01
CA GLY A 480 -9.88 -23.01 -14.91
C GLY A 480 -8.60 -23.85 -15.02
N ASP A 481 -7.41 -23.23 -15.00
CA ASP A 481 -6.11 -23.91 -14.97
C ASP A 481 -5.57 -24.03 -13.54
N ASP A 482 -6.27 -24.84 -12.74
CA ASP A 482 -5.91 -25.11 -11.34
C ASP A 482 -4.52 -25.74 -11.18
N ALA A 483 -4.06 -26.49 -12.18
CA ALA A 483 -2.75 -27.13 -12.16
C ALA A 483 -1.62 -26.09 -12.17
N SER A 484 -1.64 -25.15 -13.12
CA SER A 484 -0.68 -24.05 -13.16
C SER A 484 -0.84 -23.10 -11.96
N ALA A 485 -2.08 -22.82 -11.56
CA ALA A 485 -2.35 -21.98 -10.39
C ALA A 485 -1.70 -22.55 -9.11
N LYS A 486 -1.86 -23.86 -8.87
CA LYS A 486 -1.21 -24.55 -7.75
C LYS A 486 0.32 -24.45 -7.81
N GLN A 487 0.93 -24.50 -8.99
CA GLN A 487 2.39 -24.37 -9.13
C GLN A 487 2.87 -22.99 -8.67
N TYR A 488 2.23 -21.91 -9.13
CA TYR A 488 2.58 -20.55 -8.72
C TYR A 488 2.28 -20.27 -7.25
N LEU A 489 1.14 -20.76 -6.73
CA LEU A 489 0.82 -20.74 -5.30
C LEU A 489 1.93 -21.43 -4.48
N SER A 490 2.38 -22.60 -4.92
CA SER A 490 3.41 -23.38 -4.24
C SER A 490 4.74 -22.62 -4.14
N MET A 491 5.10 -21.79 -5.12
CA MET A 491 6.34 -21.02 -5.09
C MET A 491 6.40 -20.09 -3.88
N VAL A 492 5.34 -19.29 -3.67
CA VAL A 492 5.29 -18.31 -2.58
C VAL A 492 5.05 -19.01 -1.24
N ARG A 493 4.14 -19.98 -1.22
CA ARG A 493 3.82 -20.70 0.02
C ARG A 493 5.02 -21.50 0.54
N ASN A 494 5.72 -22.26 -0.31
CA ASN A 494 6.87 -23.05 0.15
C ASN A 494 7.99 -22.17 0.73
N ARG A 495 8.17 -20.95 0.22
CA ARG A 495 9.16 -19.99 0.75
C ARG A 495 8.85 -19.57 2.19
N ALA A 496 7.58 -19.55 2.59
CA ALA A 496 7.13 -19.11 3.90
C ALA A 496 7.39 -20.11 5.05
N PHE A 497 7.83 -21.34 4.73
CA PHE A 497 8.03 -22.42 5.71
C PHE A 497 9.45 -22.98 5.63
N ALA A 498 9.90 -23.67 6.68
CA ALA A 498 11.23 -24.27 6.70
C ALA A 498 11.35 -25.49 5.77
N SER A 499 10.21 -26.12 5.41
CA SER A 499 10.16 -27.18 4.41
C SER A 499 8.83 -27.19 3.64
N THR A 500 8.83 -27.81 2.46
CA THR A 500 7.60 -28.02 1.67
C THR A 500 6.58 -28.92 2.38
N SER A 501 7.05 -29.81 3.28
CA SER A 501 6.16 -30.65 4.08
C SER A 501 5.36 -29.85 5.11
N GLU A 502 5.99 -28.85 5.73
CA GLU A 502 5.32 -27.92 6.65
C GLU A 502 4.39 -26.96 5.90
N ALA A 503 4.79 -26.51 4.71
CA ALA A 503 3.94 -25.67 3.88
C ALA A 503 2.61 -26.35 3.51
N ASN A 504 2.63 -27.68 3.32
CA ASN A 504 1.48 -28.55 3.09
C ASN A 504 0.45 -27.92 2.12
N VAL A 505 0.90 -27.59 0.91
CA VAL A 505 0.08 -26.84 -0.07
C VAL A 505 -1.25 -27.52 -0.36
N ASP A 506 -1.26 -28.86 -0.48
CA ASP A 506 -2.49 -29.62 -0.72
C ASP A 506 -3.48 -29.57 0.46
N GLY A 507 -2.97 -29.67 1.69
CA GLY A 507 -3.79 -29.48 2.89
C GLY A 507 -4.35 -28.06 3.00
N PHE A 508 -3.54 -27.06 2.64
CA PHE A 508 -3.97 -25.66 2.60
C PHE A 508 -5.08 -25.43 1.56
N ILE A 509 -4.93 -25.92 0.34
CA ILE A 509 -5.97 -25.86 -0.70
C ILE A 509 -7.24 -26.56 -0.22
N SER A 510 -7.12 -27.74 0.39
CA SER A 510 -8.27 -28.49 0.92
C SER A 510 -9.00 -27.72 2.01
N LYS A 511 -8.28 -27.00 2.89
CA LYS A 511 -8.86 -26.15 3.93
C LYS A 511 -9.59 -24.93 3.35
N CYS A 512 -9.06 -24.33 2.29
CA CYS A 512 -9.67 -23.19 1.60
C CYS A 512 -10.86 -23.59 0.70
N GLY A 513 -10.91 -24.83 0.23
CA GLY A 513 -12.00 -25.40 -0.57
C GLY A 513 -11.80 -25.32 -2.08
N SER A 514 -10.94 -24.43 -2.57
CA SER A 514 -10.56 -24.32 -3.99
C SER A 514 -9.13 -23.77 -4.15
N VAL A 515 -8.52 -23.95 -5.33
CA VAL A 515 -7.21 -23.35 -5.62
C VAL A 515 -7.31 -21.81 -5.64
N LEU A 516 -8.38 -21.26 -6.21
CA LEU A 516 -8.62 -19.81 -6.23
C LEU A 516 -8.71 -19.24 -4.81
N ASP A 517 -9.52 -19.83 -3.94
CA ASP A 517 -9.66 -19.36 -2.55
C ASP A 517 -8.35 -19.53 -1.77
N ALA A 518 -7.56 -20.57 -2.05
CA ALA A 518 -6.24 -20.74 -1.48
C ALA A 518 -5.25 -19.65 -1.95
N VAL A 519 -5.29 -19.25 -3.21
CA VAL A 519 -4.49 -18.11 -3.71
C VAL A 519 -4.89 -16.82 -3.01
N LEU A 520 -6.19 -16.53 -2.89
CA LEU A 520 -6.67 -15.32 -2.20
C LEU A 520 -6.29 -15.31 -0.71
N GLU A 521 -6.30 -16.47 -0.06
CA GLU A 521 -5.84 -16.58 1.32
C GLU A 521 -4.32 -16.46 1.44
N GLU A 522 -3.55 -17.01 0.50
CA GLU A 522 -2.09 -16.82 0.48
C GLU A 522 -1.73 -15.34 0.27
N ARG A 523 -2.48 -14.61 -0.57
CA ARG A 523 -2.32 -13.15 -0.73
C ARG A 523 -2.56 -12.40 0.57
N LYS A 524 -3.53 -12.82 1.40
CA LYS A 524 -3.76 -12.26 2.73
C LYS A 524 -2.53 -12.40 3.63
N LEU A 525 -1.97 -13.62 3.71
CA LEU A 525 -0.83 -13.95 4.56
C LEU A 525 0.48 -13.29 4.08
N GLU A 526 0.65 -13.19 2.77
CA GLU A 526 1.86 -12.64 2.13
C GLU A 526 1.91 -11.10 2.24
N PHE A 527 0.76 -10.41 2.13
CA PHE A 527 0.68 -8.96 1.97
C PHE A 527 0.09 -8.19 3.16
N GLY A 528 0.01 -8.79 4.35
CA GLY A 528 -0.52 -8.12 5.54
C GLY A 528 0.12 -6.73 5.78
N GLY A 529 -0.68 -5.67 5.81
CA GLY A 529 -0.22 -4.28 5.98
C GLY A 529 0.33 -3.60 4.72
N GLU A 530 0.23 -4.21 3.54
CA GLU A 530 0.71 -3.64 2.26
C GLU A 530 -0.41 -3.06 1.38
N GLY A 531 -1.67 -3.07 1.84
CA GLY A 531 -2.78 -2.40 1.15
C GLY A 531 -3.46 -3.20 0.03
N ILE A 532 -3.39 -4.53 0.12
CA ILE A 532 -3.86 -5.46 -0.93
C ILE A 532 -5.18 -6.15 -0.57
N ARG A 533 -5.31 -6.72 0.65
CA ARG A 533 -6.38 -7.65 1.01
C ARG A 533 -7.79 -7.12 0.76
N ARG A 534 -8.07 -5.86 1.13
CA ARG A 534 -9.40 -5.25 0.94
C ARG A 534 -9.82 -5.24 -0.54
N TYR A 535 -8.93 -4.85 -1.44
CA TYR A 535 -9.22 -4.80 -2.87
C TYR A 535 -9.35 -6.19 -3.47
N ASP A 536 -8.60 -7.18 -2.99
CA ASP A 536 -8.77 -8.58 -3.38
C ASP A 536 -10.16 -9.11 -3.01
N LEU A 537 -10.63 -8.80 -1.79
CA LEU A 537 -11.97 -9.17 -1.33
C LEU A 537 -13.07 -8.51 -2.19
N ILE A 538 -12.90 -7.22 -2.52
CA ILE A 538 -13.84 -6.47 -3.34
C ILE A 538 -13.88 -7.03 -4.77
N ARG A 539 -12.74 -7.19 -5.44
CA ARG A 539 -12.77 -7.59 -6.87
C ARG A 539 -13.17 -9.04 -7.10
N ASN A 540 -13.09 -9.89 -6.08
CA ASN A 540 -13.49 -11.30 -6.13
C ASN A 540 -14.89 -11.60 -5.56
N ASN A 541 -15.67 -10.58 -5.15
CA ASN A 541 -16.97 -10.78 -4.47
C ASN A 541 -16.86 -11.66 -3.22
N LYS A 542 -15.82 -11.42 -2.41
CA LYS A 542 -15.53 -12.15 -1.16
C LYS A 542 -15.67 -11.28 0.08
N LEU A 543 -15.87 -9.97 -0.07
CA LEU A 543 -15.98 -9.03 1.05
C LEU A 543 -17.07 -9.46 2.06
N GLY A 544 -18.28 -9.78 1.61
CA GLY A 544 -19.36 -10.21 2.50
C GLY A 544 -19.03 -11.47 3.31
N ALA A 545 -18.54 -12.52 2.64
CA ALA A 545 -18.14 -13.76 3.29
C ALA A 545 -17.00 -13.55 4.30
N ALA A 546 -16.05 -12.67 4.01
CA ALA A 546 -14.97 -12.31 4.91
C ALA A 546 -15.48 -11.57 6.16
N ILE A 547 -16.42 -10.63 5.99
CA ILE A 547 -17.06 -9.89 7.09
C ILE A 547 -17.83 -10.85 8.02
N ASP A 548 -18.64 -11.75 7.45
CA ASP A 548 -19.40 -12.73 8.23
C ASP A 548 -18.48 -13.66 9.04
N ASN A 549 -17.41 -14.14 8.40
CA ASN A 549 -16.42 -15.01 9.05
C ASN A 549 -15.68 -14.26 10.17
N PHE A 550 -15.27 -13.02 9.90
CA PHE A 550 -14.66 -12.13 10.88
C PHE A 550 -15.54 -11.97 12.13
N HIS A 551 -16.81 -11.58 11.97
CA HIS A 551 -17.72 -11.39 13.10
C HIS A 551 -17.95 -12.68 13.87
N LYS A 552 -18.14 -13.80 13.17
CA LYS A 552 -18.32 -15.12 13.81
C LYS A 552 -17.13 -15.48 14.70
N ARG A 553 -15.91 -15.38 14.16
CA ARG A 553 -14.68 -15.73 14.89
C ARG A 553 -14.40 -14.77 16.03
N THR A 554 -14.51 -13.47 15.78
CA THR A 554 -14.25 -12.44 16.80
C THR A 554 -15.27 -12.52 17.94
N SER A 555 -16.56 -12.71 17.64
CA SER A 555 -17.59 -12.87 18.67
C SER A 555 -17.37 -14.13 19.52
N THR A 556 -16.98 -15.24 18.89
CA THR A 556 -16.66 -16.49 19.60
C THR A 556 -15.46 -16.29 20.53
N MET A 557 -14.38 -15.69 20.01
CA MET A 557 -13.18 -15.36 20.79
C MET A 557 -13.52 -14.46 21.99
N ILE A 558 -14.30 -13.39 21.78
CA ILE A 558 -14.69 -12.46 22.86
C ILE A 558 -15.56 -13.17 23.91
N SER A 559 -16.51 -14.00 23.50
CA SER A 559 -17.35 -14.78 24.42
C SER A 559 -16.53 -15.73 25.28
N ASP A 560 -15.56 -16.41 24.68
CA ASP A 560 -14.61 -17.29 25.36
C ASP A 560 -13.70 -16.52 26.34
N LEU A 561 -13.16 -15.38 25.93
CA LEU A 561 -12.34 -14.52 26.81
C LEU A 561 -13.12 -14.04 28.05
N LYS A 562 -14.43 -13.77 27.90
CA LYS A 562 -15.32 -13.37 29.01
C LYS A 562 -15.69 -14.54 29.93
N SER A 563 -15.94 -15.72 29.36
CA SER A 563 -16.50 -16.87 30.09
C SER A 563 -15.44 -17.77 30.73
N LYS A 564 -14.33 -18.04 30.04
CA LYS A 564 -13.26 -18.94 30.51
C LYS A 564 -11.88 -18.28 30.60
N GLY A 565 -11.70 -17.09 30.05
CA GLY A 565 -10.45 -16.32 30.17
C GLY A 565 -9.41 -16.62 29.09
N TYR A 566 -9.74 -17.38 28.05
CA TYR A 566 -8.88 -17.66 26.89
C TYR A 566 -9.72 -18.16 25.71
N HIS A 567 -9.17 -18.15 24.49
CA HIS A 567 -9.74 -18.78 23.30
C HIS A 567 -8.64 -19.50 22.52
N THR A 568 -8.87 -20.74 22.12
CA THR A 568 -7.95 -21.54 21.30
C THR A 568 -8.51 -21.66 19.89
N PHE A 569 -7.71 -21.24 18.91
CA PHE A 569 -8.03 -21.30 17.49
C PHE A 569 -7.77 -22.71 16.92
N ASP A 570 -8.34 -23.01 15.75
CA ASP A 570 -8.20 -24.32 15.09
C ASP A 570 -6.75 -24.73 14.79
N ASN A 571 -5.84 -23.75 14.68
CA ASN A 571 -4.41 -23.98 14.49
C ASN A 571 -3.65 -24.26 15.80
N GLY A 572 -4.34 -24.32 16.94
CA GLY A 572 -3.78 -24.59 18.27
C GLY A 572 -3.26 -23.37 19.03
N ASN A 573 -3.13 -22.20 18.39
CA ASN A 573 -2.74 -20.98 19.09
C ASN A 573 -3.84 -20.55 20.06
N THR A 574 -3.44 -20.07 21.23
CA THR A 574 -4.37 -19.59 22.25
C THR A 574 -4.14 -18.12 22.55
N ILE A 575 -5.19 -17.30 22.48
CA ILE A 575 -5.20 -15.95 23.06
C ILE A 575 -5.76 -16.01 24.48
N SER A 576 -5.02 -15.46 25.43
CA SER A 576 -5.41 -15.41 26.84
C SER A 576 -5.89 -14.02 27.25
N SER A 577 -6.80 -13.97 28.23
CA SER A 577 -7.26 -12.71 28.82
C SER A 577 -6.13 -11.93 29.49
N TYR A 578 -5.13 -12.65 30.01
CA TYR A 578 -3.94 -12.07 30.62
C TYR A 578 -2.67 -12.72 30.07
N ILE A 579 -1.61 -11.92 30.01
CA ILE A 579 -0.24 -12.37 29.74
C ILE A 579 0.69 -11.84 30.82
N TRP A 580 1.89 -12.39 30.92
CA TRP A 580 2.90 -11.97 31.90
C TRP A 580 4.12 -11.42 31.18
N VAL A 581 4.54 -10.21 31.55
CA VAL A 581 5.69 -9.56 30.93
C VAL A 581 6.71 -9.07 31.95
N LYS A 582 7.99 -9.16 31.61
CA LYS A 582 9.11 -8.68 32.43
C LYS A 582 10.11 -7.99 31.52
N LYS A 583 10.54 -6.77 31.88
CA LYS A 583 11.69 -6.13 31.23
C LYS A 583 12.95 -6.86 31.67
N VAL A 584 13.80 -7.27 30.73
CA VAL A 584 14.95 -8.11 31.00
C VAL A 584 16.18 -7.66 30.24
N ASN A 585 17.35 -8.02 30.77
CA ASN A 585 18.56 -8.07 29.97
C ASN A 585 18.54 -9.37 29.15
N PRO A 586 18.60 -9.34 27.81
CA PRO A 586 18.55 -10.54 26.99
C PRO A 586 19.66 -11.55 27.31
N ALA A 587 20.81 -11.08 27.81
CA ALA A 587 21.93 -11.95 28.19
C ALA A 587 21.57 -12.93 29.33
N ASP A 588 20.64 -12.55 30.21
CA ASP A 588 20.16 -13.40 31.32
C ASP A 588 19.38 -14.63 30.79
N PHE A 589 18.97 -14.59 29.52
CA PHE A 589 18.26 -15.64 28.80
C PHE A 589 19.12 -16.31 27.71
N GLY A 590 20.46 -16.13 27.77
CA GLY A 590 21.40 -16.68 26.80
C GLY A 590 21.37 -15.98 25.43
N VAL A 591 20.74 -14.80 25.33
CA VAL A 591 20.62 -14.04 24.08
C VAL A 591 21.59 -12.86 24.13
N SER A 592 22.62 -12.88 23.27
CA SER A 592 23.67 -11.84 23.27
C SER A 592 23.36 -10.62 22.40
N TYR A 593 22.11 -10.47 21.95
CA TYR A 593 21.64 -9.42 21.07
C TYR A 593 20.26 -8.95 21.52
N ARG A 594 19.90 -7.73 21.15
CA ARG A 594 18.63 -7.09 21.49
C ARG A 594 17.62 -7.25 20.35
N LEU A 595 18.07 -7.16 19.10
CA LEU A 595 17.23 -7.44 17.92
C LEU A 595 17.17 -8.93 17.62
N THR A 596 16.01 -9.51 17.91
CA THR A 596 15.69 -10.89 17.54
C THR A 596 15.44 -11.02 16.04
N THR A 597 15.63 -12.24 15.55
CA THR A 597 15.52 -12.63 14.13
C THR A 597 14.56 -13.81 14.03
N THR A 598 14.93 -14.88 13.31
CA THR A 598 14.12 -16.10 13.27
C THR A 598 14.17 -16.79 14.62
N CYS A 599 13.00 -17.09 15.18
CA CYS A 599 12.90 -17.76 16.48
C CYS A 599 13.23 -19.26 16.32
N THR A 600 14.26 -19.74 17.01
CA THR A 600 14.67 -21.15 17.02
C THR A 600 14.20 -21.92 18.25
N ASP A 601 13.85 -21.19 19.32
CA ASP A 601 13.39 -21.75 20.58
C ASP A 601 12.16 -20.97 21.06
N LYS A 602 10.98 -21.54 20.82
CA LYS A 602 9.70 -20.97 21.21
C LYS A 602 9.50 -20.94 22.73
N THR A 603 10.33 -21.65 23.51
CA THR A 603 10.23 -21.67 24.98
C THR A 603 10.96 -20.49 25.63
N ASN A 604 11.91 -19.88 24.91
CA ASN A 604 12.63 -18.70 25.36
C ASN A 604 11.76 -17.44 25.21
N PRO A 605 11.34 -16.80 26.32
CA PRO A 605 10.39 -15.69 26.29
C PRO A 605 10.97 -14.39 25.72
N VAL A 606 12.29 -14.31 25.51
CA VAL A 606 12.97 -13.20 24.83
C VAL A 606 13.02 -13.42 23.32
N LEU A 607 13.18 -14.68 22.87
CA LEU A 607 13.26 -15.00 21.43
C LEU A 607 11.89 -15.17 20.77
N PHE A 608 10.84 -15.48 21.55
CA PHE A 608 9.50 -15.71 21.04
C PHE A 608 8.51 -14.65 21.53
N PRO A 609 7.66 -14.06 20.66
CA PRO A 609 7.72 -14.14 19.20
C PRO A 609 9.01 -13.49 18.64
N GLY A 610 9.39 -13.88 17.43
CA GLY A 610 10.61 -13.43 16.77
C GLY A 610 10.50 -12.01 16.19
N TRP A 611 11.52 -11.62 15.41
CA TRP A 611 11.57 -10.37 14.64
C TRP A 611 11.20 -9.08 15.41
N ARG A 612 11.56 -8.96 16.69
CA ARG A 612 11.34 -7.77 17.55
C ARG A 612 12.60 -7.35 18.32
N GLY A 613 12.47 -6.33 19.17
CA GLY A 613 13.51 -5.91 20.10
C GLY A 613 13.92 -4.45 19.96
N GLN A 614 15.15 -4.11 20.30
CA GLN A 614 15.71 -2.75 20.19
C GLN A 614 17.05 -2.81 19.48
N ASN A 615 17.47 -1.74 18.79
CA ASN A 615 18.77 -1.70 18.14
C ASN A 615 19.90 -2.12 19.10
N ASP A 616 20.83 -2.93 18.59
CA ASP A 616 21.87 -3.56 19.40
C ASP A 616 22.85 -2.53 20.00
N ASP A 617 23.06 -1.38 19.35
CA ASP A 617 24.03 -0.37 19.79
C ASP A 617 23.54 1.08 19.57
N TRP A 618 22.51 1.46 20.35
CA TRP A 618 22.01 2.84 20.37
C TRP A 618 23.07 3.89 20.75
N ALA A 619 24.12 3.53 21.49
CA ALA A 619 25.14 4.48 21.90
C ALA A 619 26.02 4.90 20.71
N SER A 620 26.45 3.94 19.89
CA SER A 620 27.17 4.24 18.65
C SER A 620 26.29 4.99 17.64
N VAL A 621 25.01 4.62 17.53
CA VAL A 621 24.04 5.35 16.68
C VAL A 621 23.87 6.80 17.13
N ALA A 622 23.79 7.04 18.44
CA ALA A 622 23.70 8.41 18.95
C ALA A 622 24.93 9.23 18.56
N SER A 623 26.12 8.64 18.74
CA SER A 623 27.40 9.26 18.40
C SER A 623 27.55 9.53 16.90
N SER A 624 27.19 8.58 16.03
CA SER A 624 27.29 8.73 14.56
C SER A 624 26.37 9.82 14.02
N ASN A 625 25.21 10.02 14.63
CA ASN A 625 24.27 11.07 14.29
C ASN A 625 24.58 12.43 14.96
N GLY A 626 25.63 12.52 15.79
CA GLY A 626 25.94 13.74 16.55
C GLY A 626 24.85 14.12 17.55
N THR A 627 24.11 13.14 18.06
CA THR A 627 22.98 13.33 18.98
C THR A 627 23.35 12.96 20.42
N SER A 628 22.64 13.54 21.38
CA SER A 628 22.86 13.27 22.80
C SER A 628 22.27 11.93 23.23
N THR A 629 23.03 11.13 23.97
CA THR A 629 22.56 9.89 24.62
C THR A 629 21.63 10.13 25.82
N LYS A 630 21.26 11.37 26.14
CA LYS A 630 20.43 11.71 27.32
C LYS A 630 19.10 10.96 27.40
N ASN A 631 18.53 10.59 26.24
CA ASN A 631 17.26 9.86 26.15
C ASN A 631 17.47 8.34 26.13
N LEU A 632 18.70 7.84 26.01
CA LEU A 632 19.03 6.42 26.06
C LEU A 632 19.25 6.00 27.52
N THR A 633 18.17 5.73 28.25
CA THR A 633 18.20 5.46 29.70
C THR A 633 17.99 3.99 30.06
N ALA A 634 17.62 3.13 29.10
CA ALA A 634 17.31 1.73 29.33
C ALA A 634 18.51 0.86 29.80
N GLY A 635 19.75 1.30 29.53
CA GLY A 635 20.95 0.52 29.85
C GLY A 635 20.96 -0.85 29.15
N ASN A 636 21.09 -1.94 29.91
CA ASN A 636 21.08 -3.31 29.38
C ASN A 636 19.70 -4.00 29.46
N ILE A 637 18.76 -3.45 30.22
CA ILE A 637 17.40 -4.02 30.39
C ILE A 637 16.51 -3.43 29.29
N THR A 638 16.67 -3.98 28.09
CA THR A 638 16.13 -3.41 26.85
C THR A 638 15.02 -4.25 26.22
N ASN A 639 14.97 -5.56 26.48
CA ASN A 639 14.00 -6.47 25.88
C ASN A 639 12.85 -6.81 26.84
N LEU A 640 11.77 -7.32 26.27
CA LEU A 640 10.64 -7.84 27.01
C LEU A 640 10.59 -9.37 26.92
N ALA A 641 10.59 -10.03 28.08
CA ALA A 641 10.23 -11.44 28.21
C ALA A 641 8.70 -11.55 28.30
N ILE A 642 8.09 -12.43 27.51
CA ILE A 642 6.63 -12.59 27.42
C ILE A 642 6.23 -14.06 27.67
N LYS A 643 5.25 -14.28 28.55
CA LYS A 643 4.66 -15.60 28.86
C LYS A 643 3.14 -15.56 28.72
N GLY A 644 2.55 -16.67 28.26
CA GLY A 644 1.10 -16.78 28.04
C GLY A 644 0.59 -16.14 26.75
N LEU A 645 1.49 -15.75 25.82
CA LEU A 645 1.08 -15.07 24.59
C LEU A 645 0.27 -15.99 23.67
N PHE A 646 0.72 -17.23 23.49
CA PHE A 646 0.09 -18.24 22.61
C PHE A 646 -0.47 -19.44 23.38
N GLU A 647 -0.47 -19.37 24.72
CA GLU A 647 -0.84 -20.44 25.63
C GLU A 647 -1.63 -19.87 26.81
N TYR A 648 -2.47 -20.69 27.43
CA TYR A 648 -3.24 -20.28 28.61
C TYR A 648 -2.46 -20.55 29.90
N ILE A 649 -2.31 -19.50 30.70
CA ILE A 649 -1.82 -19.56 32.08
C ILE A 649 -2.97 -19.14 32.98
N ASP A 650 -3.40 -20.02 33.90
CA ASP A 650 -4.44 -19.69 34.88
C ASP A 650 -3.96 -18.54 35.78
N PRO A 651 -4.63 -17.37 35.77
CA PRO A 651 -4.22 -16.22 36.57
C PRO A 651 -4.25 -16.46 38.08
N ASN A 652 -4.95 -17.49 38.56
CA ASN A 652 -5.02 -17.87 39.97
C ASN A 652 -4.15 -19.11 40.30
N GLY A 653 -3.56 -19.72 39.27
CA GLY A 653 -2.77 -20.95 39.34
C GLY A 653 -1.39 -20.74 39.95
N SER A 654 -0.68 -21.85 40.16
CA SER A 654 0.69 -21.85 40.70
C SER A 654 1.71 -21.25 39.73
N GLU A 655 1.53 -21.42 38.43
CA GLU A 655 2.42 -20.87 37.41
C GLU A 655 2.41 -19.34 37.39
N ALA A 656 1.22 -18.73 37.36
CA ALA A 656 1.08 -17.27 37.44
C ALA A 656 1.74 -16.70 38.70
N LYS A 657 1.53 -17.35 39.86
CA LYS A 657 2.16 -16.95 41.13
C LYS A 657 3.68 -17.06 41.08
N ALA A 658 4.22 -18.10 40.43
CA ALA A 658 5.66 -18.28 40.24
C ALA A 658 6.24 -17.18 39.33
N LEU A 659 5.55 -16.84 38.24
CA LEU A 659 5.96 -15.74 37.35
C LEU A 659 5.96 -14.40 38.08
N GLU A 660 4.92 -14.10 38.86
CA GLU A 660 4.84 -12.87 39.66
C GLU A 660 5.94 -12.81 40.73
N ALA A 661 6.26 -13.95 41.37
CA ALA A 661 7.39 -14.05 42.30
C ALA A 661 8.75 -13.85 41.62
N ASP A 662 8.89 -14.25 40.35
CA ASP A 662 10.05 -13.93 39.52
C ASP A 662 9.98 -12.50 38.92
N GLY A 663 9.03 -11.66 39.34
CA GLY A 663 8.96 -10.26 38.92
C GLY A 663 8.36 -10.01 37.54
N TYR A 664 7.66 -10.98 36.96
CA TYR A 664 6.75 -10.70 35.85
C TYR A 664 5.52 -9.93 36.33
N THR A 665 5.01 -9.09 35.45
CA THR A 665 3.79 -8.31 35.70
C THR A 665 2.65 -8.85 34.84
N LYS A 666 1.50 -9.09 35.47
CA LYS A 666 0.27 -9.49 34.78
C LYS A 666 -0.28 -8.31 33.98
N GLN A 667 -0.52 -8.51 32.69
CA GLN A 667 -1.03 -7.51 31.76
C GLN A 667 -2.42 -7.93 31.23
N PRO A 668 -3.42 -7.03 31.23
CA PRO A 668 -4.68 -7.30 30.54
C PRO A 668 -4.43 -7.32 29.03
N TRP A 669 -4.67 -8.48 28.42
CA TRP A 669 -4.43 -8.73 27.01
C TRP A 669 -5.77 -8.92 26.28
N GLY A 670 -6.20 -10.17 26.05
CA GLY A 670 -7.52 -10.46 25.50
C GLY A 670 -8.67 -9.88 26.33
N ALA A 671 -8.46 -9.69 27.65
CA ALA A 671 -9.43 -9.02 28.52
C ALA A 671 -9.79 -7.61 28.02
N LYS A 672 -8.82 -6.88 27.46
CA LYS A 672 -9.05 -5.53 26.94
C LYS A 672 -9.82 -5.54 25.62
N ILE A 673 -9.64 -6.56 24.77
CA ILE A 673 -10.48 -6.77 23.58
C ILE A 673 -11.93 -7.04 24.02
N ALA A 674 -12.12 -7.91 25.02
CA ALA A 674 -13.44 -8.25 25.53
C ALA A 674 -14.16 -7.06 26.19
N GLU A 675 -13.41 -6.17 26.86
CA GLU A 675 -13.90 -4.91 27.40
C GLU A 675 -14.31 -3.93 26.28
N LEU A 676 -13.53 -3.86 25.21
CA LEU A 676 -13.72 -2.98 24.06
C LEU A 676 -14.40 -3.68 22.88
N GLU A 677 -15.35 -4.59 23.16
CA GLU A 677 -16.00 -5.42 22.14
C GLU A 677 -16.57 -4.61 20.98
N ASN A 678 -17.15 -3.43 21.25
CA ASN A 678 -17.68 -2.59 20.18
C ASN A 678 -16.59 -2.13 19.20
N GLU A 679 -15.42 -1.73 19.70
CA GLU A 679 -14.32 -1.26 18.86
C GLU A 679 -13.69 -2.39 18.05
N TYR A 680 -13.59 -3.59 18.63
CA TYR A 680 -12.95 -4.75 18.00
C TYR A 680 -13.90 -5.63 17.18
N ASN A 681 -15.21 -5.45 17.30
CA ASN A 681 -16.22 -6.26 16.64
C ASN A 681 -17.36 -5.40 16.09
N SER A 682 -18.23 -4.85 16.95
CA SER A 682 -19.52 -4.27 16.53
C SER A 682 -19.42 -3.07 15.59
N TYR A 683 -18.37 -2.26 15.69
CA TYR A 683 -18.16 -1.08 14.84
C TYR A 683 -17.41 -1.41 13.55
N VAL A 684 -16.73 -2.55 13.51
CA VAL A 684 -16.10 -3.03 12.29
C VAL A 684 -17.20 -3.57 11.37
N PHE A 685 -17.19 -3.12 10.12
CA PHE A 685 -18.13 -3.40 9.04
C PHE A 685 -19.61 -3.12 9.33
N ASN A 686 -19.90 -2.19 10.23
CA ASN A 686 -21.27 -1.89 10.68
C ASN A 686 -22.21 -1.29 9.61
N GLY A 687 -21.69 -0.84 8.47
CA GLY A 687 -22.45 -0.40 7.30
C GLY A 687 -22.61 -1.47 6.23
N TYR A 688 -22.05 -2.66 6.42
CA TYR A 688 -22.27 -3.77 5.49
C TYR A 688 -23.70 -4.30 5.61
N VAL A 689 -24.38 -4.42 4.47
CA VAL A 689 -25.71 -5.02 4.37
C VAL A 689 -25.69 -6.06 3.24
N ALA A 690 -26.01 -7.31 3.56
CA ALA A 690 -26.02 -8.38 2.58
C ALA A 690 -27.03 -8.10 1.45
N GLY A 691 -26.60 -8.26 0.20
CA GLY A 691 -27.41 -7.98 -1.00
C GLY A 691 -27.40 -6.52 -1.45
N GLU A 692 -26.90 -5.59 -0.64
CA GLU A 692 -26.68 -4.20 -1.04
C GLU A 692 -25.28 -4.02 -1.64
N ALA A 693 -25.12 -2.98 -2.46
CA ALA A 693 -23.81 -2.63 -3.00
C ALA A 693 -22.93 -2.00 -1.88
N PRO A 694 -21.76 -2.58 -1.54
CA PRO A 694 -20.89 -2.00 -0.53
C PRO A 694 -20.32 -0.67 -1.01
N ILE A 695 -20.47 0.39 -0.20
CA ILE A 695 -19.94 1.71 -0.52
C ILE A 695 -18.58 1.86 0.16
N TYR A 696 -17.54 1.70 -0.65
CA TYR A 696 -16.15 1.69 -0.22
C TYR A 696 -15.31 2.82 -0.84
N LEU A 697 -15.92 3.58 -1.76
CA LEU A 697 -15.33 4.71 -2.48
C LEU A 697 -15.46 6.00 -1.68
N ILE A 698 -14.61 6.97 -1.98
CA ILE A 698 -14.57 8.26 -1.29
C ILE A 698 -15.27 9.35 -2.13
N PRO A 699 -16.03 10.26 -1.49
CA PRO A 699 -16.67 11.38 -2.19
C PRO A 699 -15.64 12.42 -2.66
N TYR A 700 -16.00 13.16 -3.72
CA TYR A 700 -15.35 14.40 -4.09
C TYR A 700 -15.55 15.45 -3.01
N HIS A 701 -14.46 16.12 -2.64
CA HIS A 701 -14.48 17.23 -1.71
C HIS A 701 -15.27 18.42 -2.30
N PRO A 702 -16.01 19.22 -1.49
CA PRO A 702 -16.76 20.41 -1.93
C PRO A 702 -15.97 21.34 -2.86
N ASP A 703 -14.71 21.63 -2.52
CA ASP A 703 -13.84 22.46 -3.34
C ASP A 703 -13.58 21.87 -4.74
N VAL A 704 -13.47 20.54 -4.87
CA VAL A 704 -13.27 19.87 -6.16
C VAL A 704 -14.52 20.01 -7.03
N ILE A 705 -15.70 19.81 -6.44
CA ILE A 705 -16.99 20.01 -7.10
C ILE A 705 -17.13 21.46 -7.57
N LYS A 706 -16.92 22.41 -6.66
CA LYS A 706 -17.02 23.84 -6.95
C LYS A 706 -16.05 24.28 -8.05
N ASN A 707 -14.80 23.85 -7.99
CA ASN A 707 -13.77 24.23 -8.97
C ASN A 707 -14.00 23.58 -10.34
N SER A 708 -14.79 22.50 -10.41
CA SER A 708 -15.20 21.89 -11.67
C SER A 708 -16.39 22.59 -12.35
N ASN A 709 -16.90 23.71 -11.78
CA ASN A 709 -18.09 24.41 -12.28
C ASN A 709 -19.33 23.50 -12.43
N GLY A 710 -19.45 22.49 -11.57
CA GLY A 710 -20.57 21.54 -11.57
C GLY A 710 -20.43 20.37 -12.55
N VAL A 711 -19.29 20.22 -13.22
CA VAL A 711 -18.98 19.02 -14.03
C VAL A 711 -18.87 17.78 -13.14
N LEU A 712 -18.20 17.91 -11.99
CA LEU A 712 -18.07 16.85 -11.01
C LEU A 712 -19.27 16.84 -10.05
N THR A 713 -19.89 15.68 -9.89
CA THR A 713 -20.97 15.44 -8.93
C THR A 713 -20.70 14.15 -8.18
N ASN A 714 -21.02 14.16 -6.89
CA ASN A 714 -20.94 12.99 -6.04
C ASN A 714 -22.04 11.98 -6.39
N GLY A 715 -21.69 10.70 -6.40
CA GLY A 715 -22.64 9.58 -6.54
C GLY A 715 -22.83 8.82 -5.22
N TYR A 716 -23.32 7.58 -5.30
CA TYR A 716 -23.36 6.64 -4.17
C TYR A 716 -24.17 7.13 -2.95
N GLY A 717 -25.08 8.08 -3.14
CA GLY A 717 -25.86 8.70 -2.06
C GLY A 717 -25.10 9.74 -1.22
N PHE A 718 -23.88 10.15 -1.60
CA PHE A 718 -23.17 11.26 -0.95
C PHE A 718 -23.83 12.61 -1.22
N GLY A 719 -23.66 13.55 -0.29
CA GLY A 719 -24.06 14.95 -0.50
C GLY A 719 -23.23 15.67 -1.58
N GLN A 720 -23.75 16.79 -2.08
CA GLN A 720 -23.07 17.67 -3.05
C GLN A 720 -22.49 18.94 -2.38
N GLU A 721 -22.26 18.87 -1.05
CA GLU A 721 -21.93 19.97 -0.14
C GLU A 721 -21.07 21.10 -0.73
#